data_AF-A0AAD2K4E9-F1
#
_entry.id   AF-A0AAD2K4E9-F1
#
_cell.length_a   1.000
_cell.length_b   1.000
_cell.length_c   1.000
_cell.angle_alpha   90.00
_cell.angle_beta   90.00
_cell.angle_gamma   90.00
#
_symmetry.space_group_name_H-M   'P 1'
#
loop_
_entity.id
_entity.type
_entity.pdbx_description
1 polymer ?
#
loop_
_entity_poly.entity_id
_entity_poly.type
_entity_poly.pdbx_seq_one_letter_code
_entity_poly.pdbx_strand_id
1 'polypeptide(L)'
;MTSETRLAEFFARQRLLLAQERAAEVERSSLLLSNCGPKLLEQKGLSLAGLGVVNVNIGLGGKTLVELERPTAYHTSPLFPPHTFRPGDLARIETNVTSNAKKTAKKTESQPQTEGVVYRVTDTRIVIAVDGGADEHELEIPERCRVVKLANNVTYDRMDKTIDQLERIATGSPDVKLSLEKHRLVQILLAMTPRSPEAPPPAAITFFDDTLNDSQKAAVQFCLQAPEVACIHGPPGTGKTHTLIEVIRQLTSTLPKRRILICGASNLSVDNILERLLALPDKLKVTRIGHPARVMANQGVLDSTLEVKAGRTEQAVLAKDVKNELETALSVLSGKGKAPRGLERRKMWDEVKALRKEYRQREGGVVESVLSESQIVLATCHSAGGRQLRNHEFDVVIIDEATQALEAVCWVPILKGKKLILAGDPMQLPPTVLSKTKTKTKTKPAKKAVVKTDEEDSSDSENSGDEKPAKKGQELQPPRTLETTLFDRLERMYGGKVKRMLQVQYRMHADICAFPSNTLYASKLTSSPAVASRLLKDLPGVDGDEELAAPVVLFDTAGCEYFERSEGDSDEGSRCNENEATVVKNWVDKLTSCGLLPSQIAVISPYQAQVTLLSSILRPVYGLDIEIGTVDGMQGREKEAVIISLVRSNDKREVGFLKEKRRLNVAMTRAKRHLCVVGDSGTVSHGGRYLKRWMSWLEENADVRYAGLD
;
A
#
# COMPACT_ATOMS: atom_id res chain seq x y z
N MET A 1 31.25 4.30 -12.37
CA MET A 1 30.99 3.38 -11.25
C MET A 1 30.92 4.20 -9.98
N THR A 2 30.05 3.84 -9.05
CA THR A 2 29.82 4.60 -7.81
C THR A 2 31.06 4.56 -6.89
N SER A 3 31.48 5.70 -6.34
CA SER A 3 32.56 5.76 -5.34
C SER A 3 32.09 5.30 -3.95
N GLU A 4 33.02 4.87 -3.09
CA GLU A 4 32.70 4.51 -1.70
C GLU A 4 32.05 5.67 -0.93
N THR A 5 32.52 6.90 -1.14
CA THR A 5 31.91 8.10 -0.56
C THR A 5 30.45 8.25 -0.97
N ARG A 6 30.12 7.99 -2.24
CA ARG A 6 28.74 8.06 -2.75
C ARG A 6 27.85 6.96 -2.17
N LEU A 7 28.39 5.75 -1.96
CA LEU A 7 27.67 4.67 -1.29
C LEU A 7 27.35 5.06 0.16
N ALA A 8 28.34 5.57 0.89
CA ALA A 8 28.15 6.04 2.26
C ALA A 8 27.11 7.17 2.35
N GLU A 9 27.17 8.16 1.45
CA GLU A 9 26.15 9.22 1.34
C GLU A 9 24.74 8.66 1.08
N PHE A 10 24.62 7.67 0.21
CA PHE A 10 23.35 7.03 -0.10
C PHE A 10 22.75 6.35 1.13
N PHE A 11 23.52 5.52 1.84
CA PHE A 11 23.05 4.83 3.03
C PHE A 11 22.74 5.78 4.18
N ALA A 12 23.60 6.77 4.44
CA ALA A 12 23.36 7.80 5.45
C ALA A 12 22.08 8.59 5.17
N ARG A 13 21.82 8.92 3.89
CA ARG A 13 20.60 9.64 3.49
C ARG A 13 19.35 8.78 3.66
N GLN A 14 19.39 7.51 3.28
CA GLN A 14 18.26 6.57 3.48
C GLN A 14 17.90 6.46 4.97
N ARG A 15 18.90 6.25 5.85
CA ARG A 15 18.68 6.17 7.31
C ARG A 15 18.09 7.45 7.88
N LEU A 16 18.61 8.61 7.49
CA LEU A 16 18.10 9.90 7.94
C LEU A 16 16.61 10.07 7.58
N LEU A 17 16.26 9.75 6.34
CA LEU A 17 14.88 9.88 5.86
C LEU A 17 13.94 8.89 6.55
N LEU A 18 14.34 7.63 6.72
CA LEU A 18 13.56 6.63 7.46
C LEU A 18 13.36 7.01 8.93
N ALA A 19 14.39 7.56 9.58
CA ALA A 19 14.30 8.04 10.96
C ALA A 19 13.33 9.23 11.09
N GLN A 20 13.34 10.16 10.14
CA GLN A 20 12.38 11.27 10.09
C GLN A 20 10.95 10.79 9.91
N GLU A 21 10.74 9.81 9.04
CA GLU A 21 9.43 9.21 8.81
C GLU A 21 8.90 8.46 10.03
N ARG A 22 9.76 7.63 10.64
CA ARG A 22 9.46 6.94 11.89
C ARG A 22 9.08 7.93 12.98
N ALA A 23 9.83 9.03 13.13
CA ALA A 23 9.53 10.06 14.10
C ALA A 23 8.17 10.74 13.83
N ALA A 24 7.87 11.07 12.56
CA ALA A 24 6.60 11.67 12.18
C ALA A 24 5.40 10.73 12.43
N GLU A 25 5.53 9.43 12.16
CA GLU A 25 4.49 8.44 12.44
C GLU A 25 4.25 8.25 13.95
N VAL A 26 5.34 8.19 14.72
CA VAL A 26 5.28 8.11 16.19
C VAL A 26 4.66 9.36 16.77
N GLU A 27 5.05 10.55 16.31
CA GLU A 27 4.49 11.83 16.76
C GLU A 27 2.99 11.90 16.47
N ARG A 28 2.57 11.58 15.23
CA ARG A 28 1.15 11.55 14.84
C ARG A 28 0.35 10.58 15.71
N SER A 29 0.87 9.39 15.93
CA SER A 29 0.20 8.37 16.75
C SER A 29 0.18 8.76 18.23
N SER A 30 1.28 9.30 18.75
CA SER A 30 1.42 9.74 20.14
C SER A 30 0.51 10.91 20.46
N LEU A 31 0.46 11.94 19.62
CA LEU A 31 -0.45 13.09 19.77
C LEU A 31 -1.91 12.63 19.83
N LEU A 32 -2.28 11.66 18.99
CA LEU A 32 -3.63 11.07 19.03
C LEU A 32 -3.89 10.32 20.34
N LEU A 33 -2.90 9.58 20.87
CA LEU A 33 -3.03 8.78 22.08
C LEU A 33 -2.92 9.58 23.39
N SER A 34 -2.08 10.62 23.45
CA SER A 34 -1.84 11.42 24.65
C SER A 34 -2.90 12.49 24.89
N ASN A 35 -3.43 13.07 23.81
CA ASN A 35 -4.35 14.22 23.91
C ASN A 35 -5.82 13.78 23.97
N CYS A 36 -6.12 12.49 23.73
CA CYS A 36 -7.48 11.97 23.73
C CYS A 36 -7.75 11.13 25.00
N GLY A 37 -8.83 11.43 25.71
CA GLY A 37 -9.33 10.55 26.78
C GLY A 37 -9.79 9.18 26.22
N PRO A 38 -9.92 8.14 27.06
CA PRO A 38 -10.26 6.78 26.60
C PRO A 38 -11.53 6.68 25.75
N LYS A 39 -12.58 7.46 26.10
CA LYS A 39 -13.82 7.54 25.31
C LYS A 39 -13.60 8.15 23.93
N LEU A 40 -12.77 9.19 23.84
CA LEU A 40 -12.48 9.85 22.57
C LEU A 40 -11.63 8.95 21.65
N LEU A 41 -10.75 8.13 22.23
CA LEU A 41 -10.00 7.12 21.46
C LEU A 41 -10.91 6.04 20.88
N GLU A 42 -11.93 5.61 21.62
CA GLU A 42 -12.94 4.67 21.11
C GLU A 42 -13.82 5.31 20.04
N GLN A 43 -14.25 6.56 20.22
CA GLN A 43 -14.97 7.32 19.18
C GLN A 43 -14.15 7.51 17.91
N LYS A 44 -12.84 7.73 18.02
CA LYS A 44 -11.91 7.82 16.88
C LYS A 44 -11.55 6.43 16.31
N GLY A 45 -12.05 5.35 16.89
CA GLY A 45 -11.79 3.99 16.42
C GLY A 45 -10.35 3.50 16.61
N LEU A 46 -9.61 4.07 17.56
CA LEU A 46 -8.22 3.73 17.89
C LEU A 46 -8.08 2.86 19.14
N SER A 47 -9.19 2.66 19.86
CA SER A 47 -9.25 1.84 21.07
C SER A 47 -10.57 1.06 21.12
N LEU A 48 -10.52 -0.15 21.67
CA LEU A 48 -11.71 -0.94 22.02
C LEU A 48 -11.70 -1.17 23.54
N ALA A 49 -12.70 -0.65 24.24
CA ALA A 49 -12.74 -0.68 25.70
C ALA A 49 -13.68 -1.77 26.25
N GLY A 50 -13.36 -2.21 27.48
CA GLY A 50 -14.20 -3.13 28.24
C GLY A 50 -14.27 -4.55 27.66
N LEU A 51 -13.16 -5.05 27.13
CA LEU A 51 -13.07 -6.39 26.58
C LEU A 51 -12.76 -7.43 27.66
N GLY A 52 -13.19 -8.67 27.43
CA GLY A 52 -12.85 -9.85 28.23
C GLY A 52 -12.14 -10.90 27.38
N VAL A 53 -11.30 -11.73 28.01
CA VAL A 53 -10.60 -12.85 27.36
C VAL A 53 -11.55 -14.03 27.19
N VAL A 54 -11.75 -14.46 25.95
CA VAL A 54 -12.60 -15.61 25.61
C VAL A 54 -11.78 -16.88 25.58
N ASN A 55 -10.64 -16.82 24.90
CA ASN A 55 -9.80 -17.99 24.65
C ASN A 55 -8.35 -17.59 24.39
N VAL A 56 -7.42 -18.53 24.64
CA VAL A 56 -5.99 -18.38 24.38
C VAL A 56 -5.51 -19.61 23.64
N ASN A 57 -5.18 -19.45 22.35
CA ASN A 57 -4.76 -20.54 21.46
C ASN A 57 -3.30 -20.39 21.01
N ILE A 58 -2.76 -21.40 20.34
CA ILE A 58 -1.43 -21.32 19.72
C ILE A 58 -1.54 -21.15 18.21
N GLY A 59 -0.91 -20.08 17.71
CA GLY A 59 -0.81 -19.75 16.30
C GLY A 59 0.55 -20.12 15.69
N LEU A 60 0.68 -19.87 14.38
CA LEU A 60 1.89 -20.15 13.62
C LEU A 60 3.14 -19.51 14.25
N GLY A 61 4.22 -20.28 14.38
CA GLY A 61 5.49 -19.86 15.01
C GLY A 61 5.52 -20.00 16.53
N GLY A 62 4.53 -20.69 17.11
CA GLY A 62 4.36 -20.83 18.56
C GLY A 62 3.96 -19.52 19.25
N LYS A 63 3.27 -18.63 18.53
CA LYS A 63 2.73 -17.38 19.06
C LYS A 63 1.46 -17.64 19.87
N THR A 64 1.25 -16.87 20.93
CA THR A 64 0.02 -16.95 21.72
C THR A 64 -1.05 -16.08 21.08
N LEU A 65 -2.20 -16.65 20.73
CA LEU A 65 -3.35 -15.94 20.17
C LEU A 65 -4.37 -15.67 21.27
N VAL A 66 -4.52 -14.41 21.66
CA VAL A 66 -5.48 -13.97 22.68
C VAL A 66 -6.76 -13.51 21.98
N GLU A 67 -7.87 -14.22 22.19
CA GLU A 67 -9.18 -13.86 21.66
C GLU A 67 -9.96 -13.03 22.69
N LEU A 68 -10.38 -11.84 22.27
CA LEU A 68 -11.06 -10.84 23.09
C LEU A 68 -12.43 -10.51 22.48
N GLU A 69 -13.45 -10.37 23.32
CA GLU A 69 -14.80 -9.94 22.93
C GLU A 69 -15.39 -8.94 23.91
N ARG A 70 -16.54 -8.35 23.57
CA ARG A 70 -17.35 -7.55 24.50
C ARG A 70 -18.29 -8.48 25.30
N PRO A 71 -17.99 -8.79 26.56
CA PRO A 71 -18.84 -9.69 27.34
C PRO A 71 -20.18 -9.02 27.66
N THR A 72 -21.24 -9.81 27.63
CA THR A 72 -22.61 -9.38 27.97
C THR A 72 -22.74 -8.85 29.41
N ALA A 73 -21.80 -9.22 30.29
CA ALA A 73 -21.73 -8.71 31.65
C ALA A 73 -21.49 -7.19 31.73
N TYR A 74 -20.89 -6.58 30.70
CA TYR A 74 -20.53 -5.15 30.70
C TYR A 74 -21.12 -4.36 29.53
N HIS A 75 -21.70 -5.04 28.54
CA HIS A 75 -22.18 -4.43 27.30
C HIS A 75 -23.57 -4.95 26.93
N THR A 76 -24.41 -4.05 26.41
CA THR A 76 -25.76 -4.39 25.90
C THR A 76 -25.73 -4.99 24.50
N SER A 77 -24.62 -4.82 23.77
CA SER A 77 -24.40 -5.39 22.44
C SER A 77 -23.01 -6.04 22.37
N PRO A 78 -22.90 -7.22 21.74
CA PRO A 78 -21.60 -7.84 21.48
C PRO A 78 -20.83 -7.14 20.35
N LEU A 79 -21.47 -6.24 19.59
CA LEU A 79 -20.86 -5.53 18.47
C LEU A 79 -19.84 -4.49 18.97
N PHE A 80 -18.70 -4.47 18.30
CA PHE A 80 -17.70 -3.42 18.45
C PHE A 80 -18.22 -2.09 17.89
N PRO A 81 -17.77 -0.96 18.47
CA PRO A 81 -18.04 0.34 17.88
C PRO A 81 -17.21 0.49 16.59
N PRO A 82 -17.57 1.43 15.71
CA PRO A 82 -16.78 1.70 14.50
C PRO A 82 -15.29 1.89 14.82
N HIS A 83 -14.42 1.12 14.17
CA HIS A 83 -12.99 1.12 14.48
C HIS A 83 -12.07 0.99 13.26
N THR A 84 -10.81 1.36 13.47
CA THR A 84 -9.76 1.34 12.44
C THR A 84 -8.80 0.16 12.57
N PHE A 85 -9.02 -0.75 13.53
CA PHE A 85 -8.24 -1.98 13.64
C PHE A 85 -8.36 -2.82 12.38
N ARG A 86 -7.22 -3.29 11.88
CA ARG A 86 -7.06 -4.21 10.76
C ARG A 86 -6.08 -5.30 11.17
N PRO A 87 -6.19 -6.52 10.62
CA PRO A 87 -5.17 -7.52 10.84
C PRO A 87 -3.80 -6.97 10.40
N GLY A 88 -2.83 -6.93 11.32
CA GLY A 88 -1.51 -6.34 11.09
C GLY A 88 -1.15 -5.13 11.88
N ASP A 89 -2.16 -4.46 12.42
CA ASP A 89 -1.91 -3.37 13.34
C ASP A 89 -1.18 -3.89 14.57
N LEU A 90 -0.21 -3.12 15.05
CA LEU A 90 0.31 -3.32 16.39
C LEU A 90 -0.74 -2.82 17.38
N ALA A 91 -0.95 -3.60 18.43
CA ALA A 91 -1.91 -3.26 19.45
C ALA A 91 -1.38 -3.66 20.83
N ARG A 92 -1.74 -2.88 21.84
CA ARG A 92 -1.45 -3.15 23.24
C ARG A 92 -2.73 -3.54 23.96
N ILE A 93 -2.68 -4.66 24.68
CA ILE A 93 -3.66 -5.06 25.65
C ILE A 93 -3.24 -4.46 26.99
N GLU A 94 -4.12 -3.67 27.59
CA GLU A 94 -3.89 -3.01 28.88
C GLU A 94 -5.16 -3.01 29.73
N THR A 95 -5.06 -2.69 31.02
CA THR A 95 -6.21 -2.67 31.93
C THR A 95 -7.26 -1.64 31.49
N ASN A 96 -8.54 -1.98 31.65
CA ASN A 96 -9.60 -1.06 31.27
C ASN A 96 -9.78 0.07 32.30
N VAL A 97 -9.39 1.30 31.95
CA VAL A 97 -9.52 2.48 32.83
C VAL A 97 -10.82 3.25 32.55
N THR A 98 -11.75 3.28 33.50
CA THR A 98 -12.95 4.14 33.45
C THR A 98 -12.62 5.58 33.86
N SER A 99 -13.22 6.57 33.20
CA SER A 99 -12.89 8.01 33.28
C SER A 99 -12.94 8.66 34.68
N ASN A 100 -13.49 8.02 35.70
CA ASN A 100 -13.61 8.57 37.06
C ASN A 100 -12.40 8.30 37.99
N ALA A 101 -11.40 7.53 37.55
CA ALA A 101 -10.30 7.09 38.43
C ALA A 101 -9.07 8.04 38.47
N LYS A 102 -9.21 9.32 38.07
CA LYS A 102 -8.06 10.26 38.04
C LYS A 102 -7.68 10.88 39.40
N LYS A 103 -8.39 10.60 40.50
CA LYS A 103 -8.10 11.23 41.81
C LYS A 103 -7.27 10.41 42.82
N THR A 104 -6.89 9.18 42.52
CA THR A 104 -6.05 8.37 43.43
C THR A 104 -5.13 7.41 42.66
N ALA A 105 -4.25 7.94 41.82
CA ALA A 105 -3.09 7.17 41.32
C ALA A 105 -1.82 7.72 41.97
N LYS A 106 -1.55 7.27 43.20
CA LYS A 106 -0.20 7.31 43.79
C LYS A 106 0.71 6.47 42.88
N LYS A 107 1.94 6.94 42.67
CA LYS A 107 3.03 6.18 42.03
C LYS A 107 3.13 4.76 42.61
N THR A 108 3.62 3.84 41.78
CA THR A 108 4.16 2.49 42.08
C THR A 108 3.21 1.29 41.90
N GLU A 109 2.97 0.89 40.65
CA GLU A 109 2.97 -0.52 40.18
C GLU A 109 2.79 -0.53 38.65
N SER A 110 3.67 -1.22 37.93
CA SER A 110 3.57 -1.36 36.47
C SER A 110 2.34 -2.19 36.13
N GLN A 111 1.28 -1.55 35.65
CA GLN A 111 0.10 -2.29 35.17
C GLN A 111 0.51 -3.26 34.06
N PRO A 112 -0.05 -4.47 34.02
CA PRO A 112 0.28 -5.46 33.00
C PRO A 112 -0.08 -4.91 31.62
N GLN A 113 0.93 -4.83 30.76
CA GLN A 113 0.83 -4.38 29.37
C GLN A 113 1.40 -5.47 28.49
N THR A 114 0.59 -5.92 27.53
CA THR A 114 1.00 -6.93 26.56
C THR A 114 0.86 -6.37 25.17
N GLU A 115 1.96 -6.31 24.43
CA GLU A 115 1.97 -5.85 23.04
C GLU A 115 1.91 -7.04 22.09
N GLY A 116 1.16 -6.88 20.99
CA GLY A 116 1.02 -7.90 19.98
C GLY A 116 0.58 -7.33 18.64
N VAL A 117 0.38 -8.22 17.69
CA VAL A 117 -0.11 -7.90 16.35
C VAL A 117 -1.57 -8.36 16.26
N VAL A 118 -2.47 -7.51 15.76
CA VAL A 118 -3.84 -7.92 15.44
C VAL A 118 -3.76 -9.07 14.42
N TYR A 119 -4.16 -10.26 14.85
CA TYR A 119 -4.17 -11.48 14.05
C TYR A 119 -5.46 -11.57 13.22
N ARG A 120 -6.61 -11.33 13.87
CA ARG A 120 -7.93 -11.33 13.23
C ARG A 120 -8.82 -10.30 13.91
N VAL A 121 -9.70 -9.66 13.16
CA VAL A 121 -10.75 -8.79 13.69
C VAL A 121 -12.05 -9.06 12.95
N THR A 122 -13.14 -9.10 13.70
CA THR A 122 -14.53 -9.26 13.24
C THR A 122 -15.37 -8.24 13.99
N ASP A 123 -16.67 -8.14 13.67
CA ASP A 123 -17.55 -7.17 14.30
C ASP A 123 -17.76 -7.41 15.80
N THR A 124 -17.45 -8.61 16.32
CA THR A 124 -17.66 -8.98 17.73
C THR A 124 -16.40 -9.45 18.44
N ARG A 125 -15.34 -9.80 17.71
CA ARG A 125 -14.11 -10.38 18.26
C ARG A 125 -12.84 -9.83 17.64
N ILE A 126 -11.84 -9.62 18.48
CA ILE A 126 -10.48 -9.26 18.08
C ILE A 126 -9.49 -10.27 18.65
N VAL A 127 -8.60 -10.76 17.81
CA VAL A 127 -7.56 -11.73 18.19
C VAL A 127 -6.20 -11.05 18.08
N ILE A 128 -5.43 -11.05 19.17
CA ILE A 128 -4.09 -10.47 19.23
C ILE A 128 -3.06 -11.58 19.32
N ALA A 129 -2.13 -11.63 18.36
CA ALA A 129 -0.97 -12.52 18.40
C ALA A 129 0.16 -11.87 19.19
N VAL A 130 0.51 -12.47 20.32
CA VAL A 130 1.58 -12.03 21.21
C VAL A 130 2.80 -12.93 21.04
N ASP A 131 3.97 -12.34 20.87
CA ASP A 131 5.24 -13.07 20.89
C ASP A 131 5.62 -13.37 22.34
N GLY A 132 5.65 -14.66 22.71
CA GLY A 132 6.32 -15.10 23.94
C GLY A 132 7.83 -14.93 23.75
N GLY A 133 8.41 -13.86 24.29
CA GLY A 133 9.83 -13.55 24.22
C GLY A 133 10.72 -14.60 24.90
N ALA A 134 12.05 -14.43 24.84
CA ALA A 134 13.02 -15.35 25.44
C ALA A 134 13.04 -15.31 26.98
N ASP A 135 12.64 -14.16 27.56
CA ASP A 135 12.39 -13.97 28.99
C ASP A 135 10.89 -14.13 29.26
N GLU A 136 10.44 -15.39 29.25
CA GLU A 136 9.05 -15.82 29.40
C GLU A 136 8.53 -15.55 30.82
N HIS A 137 8.22 -14.28 31.12
CA HIS A 137 7.34 -13.94 32.23
C HIS A 137 5.89 -14.19 31.84
N GLU A 138 5.09 -14.45 32.87
CA GLU A 138 3.66 -14.70 32.85
C GLU A 138 2.94 -13.72 31.90
N LEU A 139 2.19 -14.26 30.93
CA LEU A 139 1.26 -13.48 30.11
C LEU A 139 0.13 -12.99 31.01
N GLU A 140 0.38 -11.91 31.76
CA GLU A 140 -0.61 -11.28 32.62
C GLU A 140 -1.59 -10.49 31.76
N ILE A 141 -2.70 -11.12 31.42
CA ILE A 141 -3.79 -10.46 30.70
C ILE A 141 -4.85 -10.07 31.74
N PRO A 142 -5.21 -8.78 31.84
CA PRO A 142 -6.26 -8.34 32.74
C PRO A 142 -7.61 -9.02 32.43
N GLU A 143 -8.38 -9.40 33.47
CA GLU A 143 -9.75 -9.92 33.30
C GLU A 143 -10.64 -8.97 32.49
N ARG A 144 -10.48 -7.65 32.75
CA ARG A 144 -11.12 -6.58 31.99
C ARG A 144 -10.07 -5.69 31.35
N CYS A 145 -9.93 -5.81 30.04
CA CYS A 145 -8.89 -5.13 29.28
C CYS A 145 -9.48 -4.13 28.29
N ARG A 146 -8.61 -3.30 27.73
CA ARG A 146 -8.85 -2.53 26.52
C ARG A 146 -7.71 -2.79 25.55
N VAL A 147 -8.01 -2.69 24.27
CA VAL A 147 -7.02 -2.81 23.20
C VAL A 147 -6.80 -1.44 22.57
N VAL A 148 -5.56 -0.98 22.56
CA VAL A 148 -5.16 0.31 21.99
C VAL A 148 -4.26 0.08 20.79
N LYS A 149 -4.55 0.76 19.68
CA LYS A 149 -3.73 0.70 18.47
C LYS A 149 -2.40 1.45 18.68
N LEU A 150 -1.29 0.83 18.32
CA LEU A 150 0.05 1.40 18.40
C LEU A 150 0.58 1.80 17.02
N ALA A 151 1.60 2.66 17.00
CA ALA A 151 2.40 2.94 15.81
C ALA A 151 3.20 1.70 15.39
N ASN A 152 3.30 1.43 14.09
CA ASN A 152 3.95 0.21 13.60
C ASN A 152 5.47 0.39 13.48
N ASN A 153 6.22 0.05 14.52
CA ASN A 153 7.69 0.15 14.52
C ASN A 153 8.39 -1.01 13.80
N VAL A 154 7.73 -2.17 13.68
CA VAL A 154 8.35 -3.41 13.18
C VAL A 154 8.74 -3.30 11.70
N THR A 155 7.98 -2.53 10.93
CA THR A 155 8.25 -2.26 9.51
C THR A 155 9.55 -1.46 9.33
N TYR A 156 9.77 -0.43 10.16
CA TYR A 156 11.01 0.36 10.16
C TYR A 156 12.20 -0.45 10.60
N ASP A 157 12.09 -1.20 11.71
CA ASP A 157 13.20 -2.03 12.20
C ASP A 157 13.66 -3.07 11.14
N ARG A 158 12.74 -3.58 10.31
CA ARG A 158 13.11 -4.42 9.16
C ARG A 158 13.84 -3.65 8.07
N MET A 159 13.37 -2.46 7.72
CA MET A 159 14.02 -1.63 6.72
C MET A 159 15.43 -1.24 7.17
N ASP A 160 15.60 -0.80 8.41
CA ASP A 160 16.91 -0.44 8.97
C ASP A 160 17.89 -1.62 8.94
N LYS A 161 17.48 -2.81 9.42
CA LYS A 161 18.30 -4.03 9.35
C LYS A 161 18.68 -4.42 7.93
N THR A 162 17.78 -4.20 6.98
CA THR A 162 18.01 -4.50 5.55
C THR A 162 19.02 -3.53 4.95
N ILE A 163 18.92 -2.25 5.29
CA ILE A 163 19.89 -1.22 4.88
C ILE A 163 21.28 -1.51 5.50
N ASP A 164 21.34 -1.93 6.77
CA ASP A 164 22.60 -2.34 7.41
C ASP A 164 23.22 -3.56 6.73
N GLN A 165 22.41 -4.56 6.40
CA GLN A 165 22.87 -5.73 5.66
C GLN A 165 23.37 -5.33 4.26
N LEU A 166 22.64 -4.46 3.57
CA LEU A 166 22.98 -3.96 2.24
C LEU A 166 24.30 -3.19 2.24
N GLU A 167 24.52 -2.33 3.23
CA GLU A 167 25.77 -1.59 3.39
C GLU A 167 26.95 -2.53 3.64
N ARG A 168 26.79 -3.53 4.52
CA ARG A 168 27.83 -4.56 4.75
C ARG A 168 28.20 -5.33 3.48
N ILE A 169 27.22 -5.64 2.64
CA ILE A 169 27.44 -6.30 1.35
C ILE A 169 28.18 -5.35 0.37
N ALA A 170 27.85 -4.05 0.40
CA ALA A 170 28.41 -3.06 -0.52
C ALA A 170 29.83 -2.60 -0.14
N THR A 171 30.17 -2.50 1.14
CA THR A 171 31.48 -2.01 1.62
C THR A 171 32.49 -3.11 1.91
N GLY A 172 32.04 -4.35 2.12
CA GLY A 172 32.90 -5.50 2.41
C GLY A 172 33.42 -5.52 3.86
N SER A 173 33.25 -6.66 4.55
CA SER A 173 34.15 -7.05 5.64
C SER A 173 35.33 -7.83 5.05
N PRO A 174 36.50 -7.90 5.72
CA PRO A 174 37.76 -8.43 5.14
C PRO A 174 37.73 -9.92 4.75
N ASP A 175 36.70 -10.68 5.09
CA ASP A 175 36.46 -12.01 4.55
C ASP A 175 35.52 -11.94 3.33
N VAL A 176 35.70 -12.86 2.39
CA VAL A 176 34.68 -13.27 1.40
C VAL A 176 34.75 -12.64 -0.01
N LYS A 177 35.75 -13.03 -0.82
CA LYS A 177 35.64 -13.04 -2.31
C LYS A 177 34.44 -13.87 -2.82
N LEU A 178 33.95 -14.85 -2.06
CA LEU A 178 32.76 -15.66 -2.35
C LEU A 178 31.39 -14.95 -2.19
N SER A 179 31.32 -13.77 -1.55
CA SER A 179 30.06 -13.04 -1.28
C SER A 179 29.70 -12.11 -2.43
N LEU A 180 30.71 -11.59 -3.13
CA LEU A 180 30.54 -10.64 -4.22
C LEU A 180 29.88 -11.28 -5.46
N GLU A 181 30.13 -12.56 -5.75
CA GLU A 181 29.45 -13.27 -6.85
C GLU A 181 27.97 -13.55 -6.52
N LYS A 182 27.66 -13.86 -5.25
CA LYS A 182 26.28 -14.11 -4.79
C LYS A 182 25.37 -12.89 -4.88
N HIS A 183 25.94 -11.68 -4.86
CA HIS A 183 25.20 -10.42 -4.82
C HIS A 183 25.44 -9.51 -6.04
N ARG A 184 25.68 -10.09 -7.23
CA ARG A 184 25.81 -9.33 -8.49
C ARG A 184 24.64 -8.37 -8.72
N LEU A 185 23.41 -8.81 -8.44
CA LEU A 185 22.21 -7.96 -8.55
C LEU A 185 22.34 -6.69 -7.70
N VAL A 186 22.81 -6.80 -6.46
CA VAL A 186 23.01 -5.66 -5.55
C VAL A 186 24.03 -4.67 -6.12
N GLN A 187 25.17 -5.18 -6.61
CA GLN A 187 26.22 -4.34 -7.19
C GLN A 187 25.71 -3.53 -8.37
N ILE A 188 24.91 -4.15 -9.25
CA ILE A 188 24.29 -3.47 -10.38
C ILE A 188 23.31 -2.43 -9.86
N LEU A 189 22.39 -2.79 -8.97
CA LEU A 189 21.38 -1.86 -8.44
C LEU A 189 21.99 -0.68 -7.67
N LEU A 190 23.21 -0.79 -7.15
CA LEU A 190 23.98 0.31 -6.53
C LEU A 190 24.97 1.00 -7.48
N ALA A 191 24.96 0.66 -8.78
CA ALA A 191 25.89 1.14 -9.82
C ALA A 191 27.38 0.95 -9.48
N MET A 192 27.70 -0.08 -8.71
CA MET A 192 29.07 -0.52 -8.46
C MET A 192 29.65 -1.21 -9.68
N THR A 193 28.84 -1.98 -10.41
CA THR A 193 29.24 -2.68 -11.64
C THR A 193 28.27 -2.39 -12.79
N PRO A 194 28.73 -2.43 -14.05
CA PRO A 194 27.86 -2.26 -15.20
C PRO A 194 26.97 -3.49 -15.39
N ARG A 195 25.81 -3.29 -16.01
CA ARG A 195 24.91 -4.37 -16.39
C ARG A 195 25.57 -5.33 -17.38
N SER A 196 25.20 -6.59 -17.29
CA SER A 196 25.58 -7.56 -18.32
C SER A 196 24.89 -7.23 -19.65
N PRO A 197 25.48 -7.62 -20.80
CA PRO A 197 24.80 -7.57 -22.08
C PRO A 197 23.52 -8.41 -22.02
N GLU A 198 22.50 -7.99 -22.77
CA GLU A 198 21.24 -8.73 -22.87
C GLU A 198 21.50 -10.13 -23.42
N ALA A 199 20.80 -11.12 -22.85
CA ALA A 199 20.87 -12.46 -23.40
C ALA A 199 20.36 -12.45 -24.84
N PRO A 200 20.89 -13.31 -25.73
CA PRO A 200 20.36 -13.43 -27.08
C PRO A 200 18.85 -13.66 -27.02
N PRO A 201 18.10 -13.12 -27.99
CA PRO A 201 16.66 -13.32 -28.02
C PRO A 201 16.37 -14.82 -27.97
N PRO A 202 15.53 -15.29 -27.03
CA PRO A 202 15.14 -16.69 -27.00
C PRO A 202 14.56 -17.07 -28.37
N ALA A 203 14.85 -18.31 -28.82
CA ALA A 203 14.21 -18.89 -29.99
C ALA A 203 12.69 -18.70 -29.91
N ALA A 204 12.02 -18.51 -31.05
CA ALA A 204 10.60 -18.12 -31.19
C ALA A 204 9.76 -18.45 -29.94
N ILE A 205 9.57 -17.45 -29.07
CA ILE A 205 8.78 -17.64 -27.84
C ILE A 205 7.35 -17.94 -28.27
N THR A 206 6.86 -19.11 -27.88
CA THR A 206 5.43 -19.42 -27.95
C THR A 206 4.79 -18.80 -26.72
N PHE A 207 3.97 -17.78 -26.94
CA PHE A 207 3.20 -17.16 -25.86
C PHE A 207 2.11 -18.12 -25.42
N PHE A 208 1.84 -18.18 -24.12
CA PHE A 208 0.76 -19.02 -23.62
C PHE A 208 -0.61 -18.35 -23.69
N ASP A 209 -0.63 -17.04 -23.90
CA ASP A 209 -1.82 -16.24 -24.05
C ASP A 209 -1.78 -15.51 -25.39
N ASP A 210 -2.64 -15.94 -26.30
CA ASP A 210 -2.72 -15.40 -27.67
C ASP A 210 -3.34 -13.99 -27.71
N THR A 211 -4.00 -13.55 -26.63
CA THR A 211 -4.66 -12.24 -26.55
C THR A 211 -3.68 -11.09 -26.26
N LEU A 212 -2.41 -11.40 -25.96
CA LEU A 212 -1.38 -10.40 -25.68
C LEU A 212 -1.13 -9.51 -26.91
N ASN A 213 -1.16 -8.19 -26.68
CA ASN A 213 -0.77 -7.22 -27.71
C ASN A 213 0.76 -7.11 -27.85
N ASP A 214 1.21 -6.41 -28.89
CA ASP A 214 2.64 -6.28 -29.22
C ASP A 214 3.45 -5.61 -28.12
N SER A 215 2.90 -4.61 -27.43
CA SER A 215 3.61 -3.94 -26.33
C SER A 215 3.81 -4.85 -25.13
N GLN A 216 2.84 -5.74 -24.85
CA GLN A 216 2.94 -6.76 -23.80
C GLN A 216 3.92 -7.86 -24.21
N LYS A 217 3.84 -8.36 -25.45
CA LYS A 217 4.79 -9.35 -26.00
C LYS A 217 6.23 -8.84 -25.94
N ALA A 218 6.46 -7.59 -26.34
CA ALA A 218 7.78 -6.96 -26.25
C ALA A 218 8.26 -6.81 -24.79
N ALA A 219 7.36 -6.49 -23.85
CA ALA A 219 7.70 -6.43 -22.43
C ALA A 219 8.05 -7.81 -21.85
N VAL A 220 7.33 -8.86 -22.22
CA VAL A 220 7.62 -10.25 -21.84
C VAL A 220 9.00 -10.66 -22.36
N GLN A 221 9.26 -10.48 -23.65
CA GLN A 221 10.55 -10.79 -24.27
C GLN A 221 11.71 -10.06 -23.58
N PHE A 222 11.52 -8.77 -23.33
CA PHE A 222 12.51 -7.94 -22.63
C PHE A 222 12.79 -8.44 -21.21
N CYS A 223 11.74 -8.82 -20.46
CA CYS A 223 11.90 -9.41 -19.13
C CYS A 223 12.65 -10.75 -19.16
N LEU A 224 12.45 -11.56 -20.20
CA LEU A 224 13.16 -12.84 -20.35
C LEU A 224 14.65 -12.64 -20.71
N GLN A 225 14.94 -11.71 -21.62
CA GLN A 225 16.30 -11.37 -22.07
C GLN A 225 17.15 -10.62 -21.03
N ALA A 226 16.50 -9.85 -20.15
CA ALA A 226 17.20 -9.07 -19.15
C ALA A 226 17.96 -9.98 -18.16
N PRO A 227 19.30 -9.86 -18.03
CA PRO A 227 20.07 -10.73 -17.15
C PRO A 227 19.78 -10.49 -15.67
N GLU A 228 19.89 -9.25 -15.19
CA GLU A 228 19.72 -8.96 -13.76
C GLU A 228 18.49 -8.11 -13.42
N VAL A 229 18.11 -7.13 -14.24
CA VAL A 229 17.00 -6.22 -13.89
C VAL A 229 16.17 -5.79 -15.11
N ALA A 230 14.85 -5.82 -14.93
CA ALA A 230 13.87 -5.28 -15.87
C ALA A 230 12.74 -4.54 -15.13
N CYS A 231 12.20 -3.50 -15.76
CA CYS A 231 11.11 -2.67 -15.27
C CYS A 231 9.99 -2.62 -16.31
N ILE A 232 8.80 -3.09 -15.93
CA ILE A 232 7.57 -2.93 -16.69
C ILE A 232 6.87 -1.67 -16.20
N HIS A 233 6.81 -0.65 -17.04
CA HIS A 233 5.97 0.53 -16.83
C HIS A 233 4.57 0.20 -17.35
N GLY A 234 3.62 -0.01 -16.44
CA GLY A 234 2.24 -0.34 -16.78
C GLY A 234 1.28 0.80 -16.44
N PRO A 235 1.00 1.74 -17.38
CA PRO A 235 -0.04 2.74 -17.23
C PRO A 235 -1.43 2.15 -16.90
N PRO A 236 -2.40 2.96 -16.47
CA PRO A 236 -3.75 2.51 -16.13
C PRO A 236 -4.40 1.72 -17.26
N GLY A 237 -5.01 0.58 -16.93
CA GLY A 237 -5.76 -0.25 -17.89
C GLY A 237 -4.91 -1.07 -18.87
N THR A 238 -3.58 -1.03 -18.80
CA THR A 238 -2.70 -1.70 -19.79
C THR A 238 -2.48 -3.20 -19.58
N GLY A 239 -3.08 -3.79 -18.55
CA GLY A 239 -2.90 -5.21 -18.25
C GLY A 239 -1.52 -5.54 -17.65
N LYS A 240 -1.00 -4.70 -16.77
CA LYS A 240 0.28 -4.93 -16.06
C LYS A 240 0.35 -6.32 -15.40
N THR A 241 -0.65 -6.64 -14.57
CA THR A 241 -0.76 -7.94 -13.91
C THR A 241 -0.90 -9.07 -14.93
N HIS A 242 -1.64 -8.86 -16.03
CA HIS A 242 -1.79 -9.84 -17.10
C HIS A 242 -0.45 -10.16 -17.77
N THR A 243 0.35 -9.14 -18.04
CA THR A 243 1.71 -9.26 -18.59
C THR A 243 2.64 -9.99 -17.62
N LEU A 244 2.55 -9.70 -16.32
CA LEU A 244 3.34 -10.38 -15.28
C LEU A 244 3.00 -11.88 -15.21
N ILE A 245 1.74 -12.27 -15.34
CA ILE A 245 1.34 -13.68 -15.36
C ILE A 245 2.02 -14.41 -16.52
N GLU A 246 2.04 -13.82 -17.72
CA GLU A 246 2.76 -14.40 -18.85
C GLU A 246 4.26 -14.51 -18.56
N VAL A 247 4.90 -13.46 -18.03
CA VAL A 247 6.32 -13.51 -17.63
C VAL A 247 6.58 -14.66 -16.64
N ILE A 248 5.69 -14.85 -15.66
CA ILE A 248 5.81 -15.93 -14.68
C ILE A 248 5.73 -17.29 -15.37
N ARG A 249 4.73 -17.51 -16.24
CA ARG A 249 4.56 -18.78 -16.99
C ARG A 249 5.77 -19.09 -17.87
N GLN A 250 6.31 -18.10 -18.56
CA GLN A 250 7.51 -18.26 -19.38
C GLN A 250 8.76 -18.58 -18.54
N LEU A 251 8.90 -17.95 -17.38
CA LEU A 251 10.03 -18.22 -16.49
C LEU A 251 9.96 -19.61 -15.85
N THR A 252 8.76 -20.10 -15.53
CA THR A 252 8.56 -21.43 -14.92
C THR A 252 8.58 -22.57 -15.92
N SER A 253 8.14 -22.35 -17.16
CA SER A 253 8.15 -23.36 -18.23
C SER A 253 9.55 -23.62 -18.78
N THR A 254 10.35 -22.57 -18.95
CA THR A 254 11.71 -22.66 -19.51
C THR A 254 12.67 -23.43 -18.61
N LEU A 255 12.51 -23.34 -17.29
CA LEU A 255 13.31 -24.07 -16.31
C LEU A 255 12.42 -24.56 -15.17
N PRO A 256 12.01 -25.84 -15.17
CA PRO A 256 11.11 -26.41 -14.16
C PRO A 256 11.61 -26.28 -12.71
N LYS A 257 12.93 -26.20 -12.52
CA LYS A 257 13.56 -26.01 -11.20
C LYS A 257 13.67 -24.55 -10.74
N ARG A 258 13.33 -23.58 -11.60
CA ARG A 258 13.46 -22.15 -11.29
C ARG A 258 12.46 -21.75 -10.21
N ARG A 259 12.95 -21.10 -9.15
CA ARG A 259 12.11 -20.60 -8.05
C ARG A 259 11.89 -19.10 -8.15
N ILE A 260 10.64 -18.68 -7.96
CA ILE A 260 10.22 -17.27 -8.11
C ILE A 260 9.62 -16.77 -6.80
N LEU A 261 10.11 -15.63 -6.32
CA LEU A 261 9.48 -14.87 -5.24
C LEU A 261 8.71 -13.69 -5.84
N ILE A 262 7.39 -13.67 -5.65
CA ILE A 262 6.52 -12.58 -6.07
C ILE A 262 6.19 -11.74 -4.85
N CYS A 263 6.45 -10.45 -4.95
CA CYS A 263 6.16 -9.46 -3.93
C CYS A 263 5.28 -8.34 -4.44
N GLY A 264 4.60 -7.69 -3.50
CA GLY A 264 3.81 -6.50 -3.74
C GLY A 264 3.90 -5.53 -2.57
N ALA A 265 3.66 -4.25 -2.86
CA ALA A 265 3.57 -3.21 -1.84
C ALA A 265 2.41 -3.44 -0.86
N SER A 266 1.32 -4.05 -1.31
CA SER A 266 0.10 -4.33 -0.52
C SER A 266 -0.31 -5.80 -0.61
N ASN A 267 -1.19 -6.26 0.29
CA ASN A 267 -1.75 -7.61 0.17
C ASN A 267 -2.60 -7.76 -1.10
N LEU A 268 -3.39 -6.72 -1.44
CA LEU A 268 -4.26 -6.72 -2.60
C LEU A 268 -3.49 -6.98 -3.91
N SER A 269 -2.33 -6.34 -4.11
CA SER A 269 -1.54 -6.57 -5.32
C SER A 269 -0.99 -8.00 -5.42
N VAL A 270 -0.57 -8.57 -4.29
CA VAL A 270 -0.09 -9.96 -4.22
C VAL A 270 -1.22 -10.94 -4.50
N ASP A 271 -2.39 -10.72 -3.91
CA ASP A 271 -3.53 -11.62 -4.02
C ASP A 271 -4.15 -11.59 -5.43
N ASN A 272 -4.15 -10.42 -6.09
CA ASN A 272 -4.56 -10.30 -7.50
C ASN A 272 -3.71 -11.17 -8.44
N ILE A 273 -2.40 -11.26 -8.19
CA ILE A 273 -1.51 -12.16 -8.96
C ILE A 273 -1.83 -13.62 -8.62
N LEU A 274 -2.00 -13.94 -7.33
CA LEU A 274 -2.30 -15.29 -6.87
C LEU A 274 -3.59 -15.83 -7.50
N GLU A 275 -4.66 -15.05 -7.47
CA GLU A 275 -5.95 -15.44 -8.06
C GLU A 275 -5.80 -15.81 -9.53
N ARG A 276 -5.07 -14.99 -10.31
CA ARG A 276 -4.83 -15.27 -11.73
C ARG A 276 -3.95 -16.50 -11.94
N LEU A 277 -2.96 -16.74 -11.09
CA LEU A 277 -2.12 -17.94 -11.16
C LEU A 277 -2.93 -19.21 -10.85
N LEU A 278 -3.87 -19.15 -9.91
CA LEU A 278 -4.74 -20.27 -9.56
C LEU A 278 -5.79 -20.58 -10.62
N ALA A 279 -6.18 -19.57 -11.41
CA ALA A 279 -7.10 -19.73 -12.54
C ALA A 279 -6.43 -20.31 -13.81
N LEU A 280 -5.11 -20.48 -13.82
CA LEU A 280 -4.41 -21.06 -14.97
C LEU A 280 -4.71 -22.55 -15.13
N PRO A 281 -4.75 -23.06 -16.38
CA PRO A 281 -4.87 -24.50 -16.63
C PRO A 281 -3.66 -25.28 -16.13
N ASP A 282 -2.47 -24.67 -16.19
CA ASP A 282 -1.23 -25.24 -15.69
C ASP A 282 -1.17 -25.11 -14.17
N LYS A 283 -1.28 -26.23 -13.45
CA LYS A 283 -1.23 -26.24 -11.97
C LYS A 283 0.18 -25.97 -11.44
N LEU A 284 0.53 -24.69 -11.31
CA LEU A 284 1.78 -24.25 -10.69
C LEU A 284 1.75 -24.43 -9.16
N LYS A 285 2.86 -24.88 -8.58
CA LYS A 285 3.01 -25.00 -7.13
C LYS A 285 3.27 -23.64 -6.49
N VAL A 286 2.19 -22.95 -6.10
CA VAL A 286 2.19 -21.61 -5.50
C VAL A 286 1.98 -21.65 -3.99
N THR A 287 2.66 -20.82 -3.20
CA THR A 287 2.40 -20.68 -1.75
C THR A 287 2.40 -19.21 -1.32
N ARG A 288 1.35 -18.80 -0.61
CA ARG A 288 1.15 -17.41 -0.14
C ARG A 288 1.55 -17.25 1.32
N ILE A 289 2.56 -16.42 1.57
CA ILE A 289 3.02 -16.05 2.91
C ILE A 289 2.35 -14.77 3.36
N GLY A 290 1.33 -14.93 4.18
CA GLY A 290 0.53 -13.86 4.74
C GLY A 290 -0.57 -14.48 5.59
N HIS A 291 -1.13 -13.69 6.49
CA HIS A 291 -2.21 -14.16 7.33
C HIS A 291 -3.50 -14.31 6.51
N PRO A 292 -4.26 -15.42 6.63
CA PRO A 292 -5.50 -15.63 5.86
C PRO A 292 -6.50 -14.48 5.95
N ALA A 293 -6.65 -13.84 7.12
CA ALA A 293 -7.54 -12.68 7.29
C ALA A 293 -7.07 -11.38 6.58
N ARG A 294 -5.86 -11.35 6.00
CA ARG A 294 -5.35 -10.24 5.18
C ARG A 294 -5.35 -10.55 3.70
N VAL A 295 -5.75 -11.77 3.36
CA VAL A 295 -5.78 -12.30 2.02
C VAL A 295 -7.20 -12.17 1.51
N MET A 296 -7.37 -11.96 0.20
CA MET A 296 -8.69 -11.98 -0.43
C MET A 296 -9.49 -13.22 0.01
N ALA A 297 -10.77 -13.02 0.35
CA ALA A 297 -11.64 -14.05 0.91
C ALA A 297 -12.06 -15.16 -0.09
N ASN A 298 -11.37 -15.28 -1.22
CA ASN A 298 -11.58 -16.33 -2.20
C ASN A 298 -10.95 -17.64 -1.67
N GLN A 299 -11.74 -18.72 -1.64
CA GLN A 299 -11.36 -20.01 -1.07
C GLN A 299 -10.05 -20.55 -1.67
N GLY A 300 -9.82 -20.38 -2.97
CA GLY A 300 -8.57 -20.83 -3.62
C GLY A 300 -7.33 -20.09 -3.11
N VAL A 301 -7.47 -18.80 -2.81
CA VAL A 301 -6.40 -17.94 -2.32
C VAL A 301 -6.07 -18.30 -0.86
N LEU A 302 -7.10 -18.54 -0.04
CA LEU A 302 -6.96 -18.98 1.35
C LEU A 302 -6.29 -20.36 1.47
N ASP A 303 -6.73 -21.32 0.64
CA ASP A 303 -6.16 -22.66 0.57
C ASP A 303 -4.67 -22.67 0.16
N SER A 304 -4.24 -21.62 -0.54
CA SER A 304 -2.86 -21.44 -0.97
C SER A 304 -1.96 -20.80 0.09
N THR A 305 -2.52 -20.35 1.22
CA THR A 305 -1.73 -19.74 2.30
C THR A 305 -0.84 -20.76 3.01
N LEU A 306 0.34 -20.30 3.45
CA LEU A 306 1.32 -21.14 4.14
C LEU A 306 0.72 -21.83 5.37
N GLU A 307 -0.10 -21.11 6.14
CA GLU A 307 -0.72 -21.64 7.36
C GLU A 307 -1.71 -22.78 7.05
N VAL A 308 -2.57 -22.60 6.04
CA VAL A 308 -3.53 -23.64 5.63
C VAL A 308 -2.82 -24.84 5.02
N LYS A 309 -1.80 -24.62 4.18
CA LYS A 309 -1.00 -25.70 3.59
C LYS A 309 -0.22 -26.48 4.64
N ALA A 310 0.44 -25.79 5.56
CA ALA A 310 1.17 -26.42 6.65
C ALA A 310 0.25 -27.31 7.48
N GLY A 311 -0.99 -26.89 7.74
CA GLY A 311 -1.98 -27.68 8.48
C GLY A 311 -2.53 -28.93 7.77
N ARG A 312 -2.32 -29.08 6.45
CA ARG A 312 -2.84 -30.21 5.64
C ARG A 312 -1.83 -31.33 5.40
N THR A 313 -0.55 -31.13 5.71
CA THR A 313 0.49 -32.13 5.46
C THR A 313 0.44 -33.27 6.48
N GLU A 314 0.90 -34.47 6.11
CA GLU A 314 0.99 -35.60 7.05
C GLU A 314 1.91 -35.28 8.25
N GLN A 315 3.00 -34.53 8.00
CA GLN A 315 3.88 -34.02 9.05
C GLN A 315 3.19 -33.03 10.01
N ALA A 316 2.10 -32.39 9.58
CA ALA A 316 1.29 -31.52 10.43
C ALA A 316 0.58 -32.27 11.55
N VAL A 317 0.26 -33.56 11.34
CA VAL A 317 -0.40 -34.40 12.34
C VAL A 317 0.48 -34.49 13.59
N LEU A 318 1.79 -34.71 13.41
CA LEU A 318 2.76 -34.77 14.52
C LEU A 318 2.96 -33.41 15.21
N ALA A 319 2.81 -32.30 14.50
CA ALA A 319 2.84 -30.97 15.10
C ALA A 319 1.53 -30.65 15.84
N LYS A 320 0.41 -31.21 15.40
CA LYS A 320 -0.92 -31.03 15.98
C LYS A 320 -1.03 -31.65 17.37
N ASP A 321 -0.41 -32.81 17.59
CA ASP A 321 -0.41 -33.46 18.91
C ASP A 321 0.30 -32.59 19.97
N VAL A 322 1.51 -32.12 19.65
CA VAL A 322 2.27 -31.20 20.53
C VAL A 322 1.51 -29.88 20.74
N LYS A 323 0.80 -29.40 19.72
CA LYS A 323 -0.05 -28.21 19.84
C LYS A 323 -1.18 -28.43 20.83
N ASN A 324 -1.88 -29.56 20.76
CA ASN A 324 -2.98 -29.89 21.66
C ASN A 324 -2.52 -30.04 23.11
N GLU A 325 -1.36 -30.67 23.33
CA GLU A 325 -0.72 -30.77 24.65
C GLU A 325 -0.39 -29.38 25.22
N LEU A 326 0.20 -28.52 24.39
CA LEU A 326 0.53 -27.14 24.74
C LEU A 326 -0.72 -26.30 25.07
N GLU A 327 -1.79 -26.40 24.28
CA GLU A 327 -3.06 -25.70 24.53
C GLU A 327 -3.72 -26.20 25.83
N THR A 328 -3.62 -27.50 26.12
CA THR A 328 -4.11 -28.08 27.38
C THR A 328 -3.34 -27.54 28.59
N ALA A 329 -2.01 -27.54 28.53
CA ALA A 329 -1.16 -26.99 29.59
C ALA A 329 -1.44 -25.49 29.84
N LEU A 330 -1.64 -24.71 28.77
CA LEU A 330 -2.01 -23.29 28.88
C LEU A 330 -3.40 -23.08 29.47
N SER A 331 -4.39 -23.90 29.09
CA SER A 331 -5.75 -23.80 29.64
C SER A 331 -5.80 -24.09 31.14
N VAL A 332 -4.93 -24.98 31.65
CA VAL A 332 -4.80 -25.24 33.09
C VAL A 332 -4.16 -24.05 33.80
N LEU A 333 -3.16 -23.42 33.19
CA LEU A 333 -2.50 -22.23 33.73
C LEU A 333 -3.38 -20.97 33.73
N SER A 334 -4.31 -20.85 32.76
CA SER A 334 -5.19 -19.69 32.56
C SER A 334 -6.52 -19.78 33.34
N GLY A 335 -6.80 -20.87 34.04
CA GLY A 335 -7.85 -20.90 35.06
C GLY A 335 -9.27 -21.21 34.58
N LYS A 336 -9.50 -22.39 33.99
CA LYS A 336 -10.78 -23.10 34.11
C LYS A 336 -10.73 -24.12 35.27
N GLY A 337 -10.38 -23.67 36.49
CA GLY A 337 -10.27 -24.54 37.68
C GLY A 337 -9.41 -23.97 38.82
N LYS A 338 -9.06 -24.82 39.81
CA LYS A 338 -8.20 -24.46 40.96
C LYS A 338 -6.76 -24.21 40.46
N ALA A 339 -6.42 -22.94 40.24
CA ALA A 339 -5.14 -22.56 39.64
C ALA A 339 -3.95 -23.05 40.49
N PRO A 340 -2.96 -23.75 39.89
CA PRO A 340 -1.77 -24.21 40.61
C PRO A 340 -0.96 -23.00 41.13
N ARG A 341 -0.42 -23.11 42.35
CA ARG A 341 0.33 -22.04 43.04
C ARG A 341 1.76 -22.48 43.34
N GLY A 342 2.68 -21.52 43.40
CA GLY A 342 4.07 -21.75 43.82
C GLY A 342 4.87 -22.65 42.87
N LEU A 343 5.54 -23.66 43.42
CA LEU A 343 6.44 -24.55 42.67
C LEU A 343 5.75 -25.34 41.54
N GLU A 344 4.49 -25.73 41.73
CA GLU A 344 3.72 -26.45 40.70
C GLU A 344 3.47 -25.59 39.47
N ARG A 345 3.16 -24.30 39.68
CA ARG A 345 2.98 -23.34 38.59
C ARG A 345 4.26 -23.15 37.79
N ARG A 346 5.41 -23.09 38.48
CA ARG A 346 6.73 -22.96 37.83
C ARG A 346 7.07 -24.18 36.99
N LYS A 347 6.86 -25.40 37.50
CA LYS A 347 7.07 -26.64 36.75
C LYS A 347 6.23 -26.71 35.48
N MET A 348 4.95 -26.32 35.57
CA MET A 348 4.04 -26.26 34.42
C MET A 348 4.50 -25.24 33.36
N TRP A 349 5.07 -24.10 33.78
CA TRP A 349 5.65 -23.14 32.85
C TRP A 349 6.92 -23.66 32.17
N ASP A 350 7.77 -24.39 32.89
CA ASP A 350 8.95 -25.07 32.30
C ASP A 350 8.51 -26.12 31.27
N GLU A 351 7.43 -26.85 31.54
CA GLU A 351 6.81 -27.79 30.60
C GLU A 351 6.24 -27.08 29.37
N VAL A 352 5.47 -26.00 29.56
CA VAL A 352 4.97 -25.16 28.45
C VAL A 352 6.12 -24.63 27.58
N LYS A 353 7.24 -24.24 28.18
CA LYS A 353 8.44 -23.79 27.46
C LYS A 353 9.05 -24.91 26.61
N ALA A 354 9.17 -26.11 27.19
CA ALA A 354 9.66 -27.28 26.47
C ALA A 354 8.75 -27.65 25.28
N LEU A 355 7.44 -27.74 25.52
CA LEU A 355 6.42 -28.02 24.50
C LEU A 355 6.41 -26.95 23.40
N ARG A 356 6.53 -25.66 23.75
CA ARG A 356 6.65 -24.57 22.76
C ARG A 356 7.88 -24.71 21.89
N LYS A 357 9.03 -25.06 22.48
CA LYS A 357 10.28 -25.25 21.73
C LYS A 357 10.15 -26.41 20.75
N GLU A 358 9.59 -27.52 21.21
CA GLU A 358 9.34 -28.69 20.37
C GLU A 358 8.34 -28.39 19.25
N TYR A 359 7.20 -27.74 19.57
CA TYR A 359 6.21 -27.31 18.59
C TYR A 359 6.84 -26.45 17.49
N ARG A 360 7.64 -25.43 17.87
CA ARG A 360 8.33 -24.56 16.91
C ARG A 360 9.30 -25.33 16.01
N GLN A 361 9.98 -26.36 16.54
CA GLN A 361 10.90 -27.17 15.76
C GLN A 361 10.15 -28.05 14.75
N ARG A 362 9.10 -28.74 15.19
CA ARG A 362 8.27 -29.59 14.32
C ARG A 362 7.57 -28.76 13.24
N GLU A 363 6.93 -27.66 13.64
CA GLU A 363 6.26 -26.72 12.74
C GLU A 363 7.25 -26.09 11.75
N GLY A 364 8.46 -25.76 12.19
CA GLY A 364 9.54 -25.28 11.32
C GLY A 364 9.87 -26.26 10.20
N GLY A 365 9.94 -27.57 10.51
CA GLY A 365 10.14 -28.62 9.52
C GLY A 365 9.00 -28.73 8.50
N VAL A 366 7.74 -28.63 8.96
CA VAL A 366 6.56 -28.62 8.09
C VAL A 366 6.59 -27.42 7.14
N VAL A 367 6.86 -26.23 7.67
CA VAL A 367 6.95 -24.98 6.89
C VAL A 367 8.06 -25.07 5.84
N GLU A 368 9.22 -25.60 6.20
CA GLU A 368 10.34 -25.82 5.28
C GLU A 368 9.95 -26.79 4.16
N SER A 369 9.27 -27.89 4.47
CA SER A 369 8.78 -28.85 3.46
C SER A 369 7.84 -28.18 2.47
N VAL A 370 6.81 -27.48 2.95
CA VAL A 370 5.83 -26.78 2.09
C VAL A 370 6.52 -25.73 1.21
N LEU A 371 7.43 -24.94 1.77
CA LEU A 371 8.13 -23.90 1.02
C LEU A 371 9.14 -24.48 0.03
N SER A 372 9.85 -25.55 0.36
CA SER A 372 10.82 -26.20 -0.54
C SER A 372 10.15 -26.81 -1.77
N GLU A 373 8.93 -27.34 -1.63
CA GLU A 373 8.11 -27.86 -2.74
C GLU A 373 7.50 -26.75 -3.61
N SER A 374 7.47 -25.52 -3.11
CA SER A 374 6.85 -24.39 -3.80
C SER A 374 7.78 -23.80 -4.86
N GLN A 375 7.35 -23.83 -6.11
CA GLN A 375 8.03 -23.19 -7.24
C GLN A 375 7.87 -21.67 -7.18
N ILE A 376 6.68 -21.20 -6.79
CA ILE A 376 6.34 -19.79 -6.67
C ILE A 376 5.95 -19.50 -5.23
N VAL A 377 6.58 -18.50 -4.62
CA VAL A 377 6.21 -18.00 -3.30
C VAL A 377 5.74 -16.56 -3.41
N LEU A 378 4.61 -16.23 -2.80
CA LEU A 378 4.01 -14.90 -2.84
C LEU A 378 3.99 -14.28 -1.44
N ALA A 379 4.45 -13.04 -1.28
CA ALA A 379 4.46 -12.34 0.00
C ALA A 379 4.37 -10.82 -0.21
N THR A 380 3.97 -10.03 0.78
CA THR A 380 4.25 -8.58 0.70
C THR A 380 5.76 -8.33 0.88
N CYS A 381 6.28 -7.18 0.42
CA CYS A 381 7.71 -6.88 0.57
C CYS A 381 8.18 -6.96 2.04
N HIS A 382 7.36 -6.52 2.99
CA HIS A 382 7.66 -6.69 4.43
C HIS A 382 7.63 -8.14 4.88
N SER A 383 6.65 -8.94 4.44
CA SER A 383 6.51 -10.35 4.82
C SER A 383 7.61 -11.23 4.22
N ALA A 384 8.23 -10.81 3.11
CA ALA A 384 9.39 -11.48 2.53
C ALA A 384 10.59 -11.57 3.50
N GLY A 385 10.68 -10.64 4.46
CA GLY A 385 11.68 -10.65 5.53
C GLY A 385 11.30 -11.51 6.75
N GLY A 386 10.22 -12.29 6.67
CA GLY A 386 9.76 -13.17 7.75
C GLY A 386 10.74 -14.31 8.04
N ARG A 387 10.65 -14.89 9.25
CA ARG A 387 11.49 -16.02 9.68
C ARG A 387 11.36 -17.21 8.73
N GLN A 388 10.16 -17.43 8.19
CA GLN A 388 9.82 -18.50 7.27
C GLN A 388 10.64 -18.46 5.97
N LEU A 389 11.06 -17.27 5.53
CA LEU A 389 11.83 -17.11 4.29
C LEU A 389 13.32 -16.92 4.50
N ARG A 390 13.82 -16.98 5.74
CA ARG A 390 15.21 -16.60 6.06
C ARG A 390 16.24 -17.38 5.25
N ASN A 391 16.04 -18.69 5.08
CA ASN A 391 17.00 -19.60 4.44
C ASN A 391 16.62 -19.98 3.00
N HIS A 392 15.64 -19.32 2.39
CA HIS A 392 15.24 -19.57 1.01
C HIS A 392 15.83 -18.52 0.07
N GLU A 393 16.47 -19.02 -0.99
CA GLU A 393 16.93 -18.25 -2.14
C GLU A 393 16.00 -18.48 -3.34
N PHE A 394 15.93 -17.47 -4.20
CA PHE A 394 15.09 -17.46 -5.40
C PHE A 394 15.92 -17.03 -6.61
N ASP A 395 15.58 -17.55 -7.78
CA ASP A 395 16.26 -17.17 -9.01
C ASP A 395 15.74 -15.83 -9.53
N VAL A 396 14.43 -15.59 -9.38
CA VAL A 396 13.79 -14.34 -9.81
C VAL A 396 12.92 -13.78 -8.67
N VAL A 397 13.07 -12.48 -8.44
CA VAL A 397 12.18 -11.68 -7.58
C VAL A 397 11.36 -10.77 -8.48
N ILE A 398 10.05 -10.82 -8.35
CA ILE A 398 9.12 -9.94 -9.03
C ILE A 398 8.49 -9.03 -7.99
N ILE A 399 8.48 -7.70 -8.20
CA ILE A 399 7.79 -6.77 -7.31
C ILE A 399 6.74 -6.01 -8.11
N ASP A 400 5.46 -6.29 -7.85
CA ASP A 400 4.33 -5.55 -8.40
C ASP A 400 3.99 -4.32 -7.55
N GLU A 401 3.46 -3.29 -8.20
CA GLU A 401 3.24 -1.96 -7.62
C GLU A 401 4.51 -1.38 -6.94
N ALA A 402 5.68 -1.61 -7.54
CA ALA A 402 6.98 -1.18 -7.01
C ALA A 402 7.10 0.35 -6.87
N THR A 403 6.28 1.12 -7.60
CA THR A 403 6.21 2.59 -7.52
C THR A 403 5.39 3.09 -6.35
N GLN A 404 4.74 2.20 -5.59
CA GLN A 404 4.03 2.50 -4.34
C GLN A 404 4.82 2.05 -3.10
N ALA A 405 5.96 1.40 -3.28
CA ALA A 405 6.81 0.92 -2.20
C ALA A 405 8.01 1.84 -1.97
N LEU A 406 8.35 2.08 -0.70
CA LEU A 406 9.61 2.72 -0.32
C LEU A 406 10.79 1.90 -0.86
N GLU A 407 11.85 2.56 -1.32
CA GLU A 407 13.03 1.84 -1.82
C GLU A 407 13.61 0.90 -0.74
N ALA A 408 13.63 1.34 0.53
CA ALA A 408 14.15 0.56 1.65
C ALA A 408 13.41 -0.78 1.84
N VAL A 409 12.09 -0.84 1.62
CA VAL A 409 11.35 -2.10 1.76
C VAL A 409 11.52 -3.02 0.55
N CYS A 410 11.73 -2.48 -0.65
CA CYS A 410 12.00 -3.28 -1.85
C CYS A 410 13.28 -4.11 -1.71
N TRP A 411 14.28 -3.63 -0.96
CA TRP A 411 15.51 -4.38 -0.71
C TRP A 411 15.30 -5.69 0.06
N VAL A 412 14.24 -5.79 0.87
CA VAL A 412 13.94 -6.99 1.68
C VAL A 412 13.80 -8.26 0.81
N PRO A 413 12.94 -8.30 -0.22
CA PRO A 413 12.88 -9.44 -1.14
C PRO A 413 14.05 -9.48 -2.13
N ILE A 414 14.63 -8.34 -2.54
CA ILE A 414 15.72 -8.30 -3.52
C ILE A 414 16.95 -9.07 -3.04
N LEU A 415 17.28 -8.99 -1.76
CA LEU A 415 18.43 -9.72 -1.18
C LEU A 415 18.28 -11.25 -1.24
N LYS A 416 17.11 -11.77 -1.61
CA LYS A 416 16.85 -13.21 -1.79
C LYS A 416 16.90 -13.67 -3.24
N GLY A 417 17.06 -12.74 -4.19
CA GLY A 417 16.96 -12.97 -5.63
C GLY A 417 18.26 -12.77 -6.39
N LYS A 418 18.39 -13.46 -7.53
CA LYS A 418 19.50 -13.25 -8.49
C LYS A 418 19.11 -12.28 -9.62
N LYS A 419 17.83 -12.23 -9.97
CA LYS A 419 17.24 -11.35 -10.98
C LYS A 419 16.01 -10.63 -10.42
N LEU A 420 15.82 -9.38 -10.83
CA LEU A 420 14.72 -8.51 -10.39
C LEU A 420 13.84 -8.09 -11.56
N ILE A 421 12.53 -8.24 -11.40
CA ILE A 421 11.53 -7.65 -12.30
C ILE A 421 10.65 -6.72 -11.47
N LEU A 422 10.67 -5.43 -11.79
CA LEU A 422 9.79 -4.44 -11.17
C LEU A 422 8.63 -4.13 -12.10
N ALA A 423 7.43 -4.03 -11.56
CA ALA A 423 6.27 -3.55 -12.30
C ALA A 423 5.60 -2.43 -11.50
N GLY A 424 5.22 -1.35 -12.19
CA GLY A 424 4.57 -0.21 -11.56
C GLY A 424 4.27 0.90 -12.56
N ASP A 425 3.83 2.03 -12.03
CA ASP A 425 3.60 3.25 -12.79
C ASP A 425 4.11 4.49 -12.04
N PRO A 426 5.24 5.08 -12.45
CA PRO A 426 5.79 6.28 -11.82
C PRO A 426 4.94 7.54 -12.05
N MET A 427 3.88 7.47 -12.86
CA MET A 427 2.90 8.55 -13.05
C MET A 427 1.64 8.38 -12.19
N GLN A 428 1.55 7.33 -11.38
CA GLN A 428 0.53 7.15 -10.34
C GLN A 428 1.08 7.50 -8.95
N LEU A 429 0.32 7.23 -7.89
CA LEU A 429 0.64 7.61 -6.52
C LEU A 429 2.01 7.06 -6.07
N PRO A 430 2.86 7.89 -5.46
CA PRO A 430 4.08 7.44 -4.80
C PRO A 430 3.75 6.71 -3.48
N PRO A 431 4.76 6.14 -2.79
CA PRO A 431 4.58 5.69 -1.42
C PRO A 431 4.08 6.84 -0.54
N THR A 432 3.15 6.56 0.37
CA THR A 432 2.68 7.55 1.35
C THR A 432 3.78 7.86 2.35
N VAL A 433 4.13 9.13 2.49
CA VAL A 433 5.18 9.64 3.40
C VAL A 433 4.57 10.75 4.26
N LEU A 434 4.69 10.64 5.58
CA LEU A 434 4.18 11.61 6.55
C LEU A 434 5.15 12.75 6.80
N SER A 435 6.45 12.47 6.80
CA SER A 435 7.49 13.44 7.06
C SER A 435 7.58 14.46 5.93
N LYS A 436 7.22 15.72 6.21
CA LYS A 436 7.46 16.83 5.29
C LYS A 436 8.96 17.11 5.25
N THR A 437 9.66 16.74 4.17
CA THR A 437 11.03 17.24 3.96
C THR A 437 10.98 18.76 3.81
N LYS A 438 11.40 19.49 4.85
CA LYS A 438 11.63 20.94 4.73
C LYS A 438 12.73 21.15 3.69
N THR A 439 12.36 21.45 2.45
CA THR A 439 13.27 22.03 1.48
C THR A 439 13.78 23.31 2.11
N LYS A 440 15.07 23.34 2.47
CA LYS A 440 15.72 24.50 3.12
C LYS A 440 15.29 25.78 2.41
N THR A 441 14.44 26.57 3.06
CA THR A 441 14.34 28.00 2.83
C THR A 441 15.76 28.54 2.95
N LYS A 442 16.23 29.26 1.92
CA LYS A 442 17.54 29.91 1.91
C LYS A 442 17.69 30.70 3.22
N THR A 443 18.49 30.19 4.15
CA THR A 443 18.95 30.95 5.31
C THR A 443 19.85 32.05 4.75
N LYS A 444 19.34 33.29 4.75
CA LYS A 444 20.15 34.49 4.48
C LYS A 444 21.29 34.54 5.51
N PRO A 445 22.57 34.65 5.09
CA PRO A 445 23.64 34.94 6.03
C PRO A 445 23.49 36.38 6.56
N ALA A 446 23.94 36.58 7.80
CA ALA A 446 23.79 37.79 8.56
C ALA A 446 24.37 39.05 7.86
N LYS A 447 23.69 40.18 8.09
CA LYS A 447 23.99 41.52 7.59
C LYS A 447 25.42 41.97 7.98
N LYS A 448 26.17 42.49 6.99
CA LYS A 448 27.08 43.63 7.19
C LYS A 448 26.65 44.76 6.26
N ALA A 449 26.54 45.95 6.83
CA ALA A 449 26.06 47.17 6.20
C ALA A 449 27.08 47.73 5.18
N VAL A 450 26.60 48.38 4.12
CA VAL A 450 27.02 49.71 3.63
C VAL A 450 26.13 50.12 2.43
N VAL A 451 25.43 51.24 2.61
CA VAL A 451 25.04 52.37 1.73
C VAL A 451 24.39 52.13 0.34
N LYS A 452 23.31 52.90 0.13
CA LYS A 452 22.40 53.07 -1.02
C LYS A 452 23.06 53.61 -2.29
N THR A 453 22.49 53.27 -3.46
CA THR A 453 21.88 54.22 -4.43
C THR A 453 20.92 53.47 -5.35
N ASP A 454 19.83 54.15 -5.69
CA ASP A 454 18.72 53.71 -6.54
C ASP A 454 19.13 53.63 -8.02
N GLU A 455 18.60 52.66 -8.77
CA GLU A 455 18.18 52.80 -10.18
C GLU A 455 17.40 51.55 -10.64
N GLU A 456 16.33 51.80 -11.39
CA GLU A 456 15.46 50.85 -12.07
C GLU A 456 16.26 50.08 -13.15
N ASP A 457 16.08 48.75 -13.28
CA ASP A 457 15.52 48.11 -14.49
C ASP A 457 15.66 46.57 -14.46
N SER A 458 14.67 45.93 -15.10
CA SER A 458 14.64 44.62 -15.76
C SER A 458 15.68 43.51 -15.44
N SER A 459 15.20 42.36 -14.93
CA SER A 459 15.46 41.00 -15.50
C SER A 459 15.00 39.87 -14.56
N ASP A 460 13.72 39.49 -14.66
CA ASP A 460 13.27 38.16 -14.24
C ASP A 460 13.84 37.12 -15.21
N SER A 461 15.04 36.65 -14.89
CA SER A 461 15.62 35.42 -15.46
C SER A 461 15.24 34.22 -14.60
N GLU A 462 13.94 33.96 -14.46
CA GLU A 462 13.46 32.68 -13.97
C GLU A 462 13.32 31.68 -15.13
N ASN A 463 14.48 31.09 -15.44
CA ASN A 463 14.67 29.73 -15.92
C ASN A 463 13.58 29.24 -16.89
N SER A 464 13.64 29.82 -18.10
CA SER A 464 13.19 29.18 -19.31
C SER A 464 13.64 27.71 -19.35
N GLY A 465 12.73 26.83 -19.79
CA GLY A 465 13.00 25.91 -20.89
C GLY A 465 14.11 24.86 -20.80
N ASP A 466 14.97 24.83 -19.79
CA ASP A 466 15.99 23.80 -19.64
C ASP A 466 15.51 22.78 -18.61
N GLU A 467 14.98 21.67 -19.13
CA GLU A 467 15.49 20.39 -18.65
C GLU A 467 17.02 20.51 -18.64
N LYS A 468 17.61 20.95 -17.52
CA LYS A 468 19.01 20.63 -17.25
C LYS A 468 19.07 19.13 -17.49
N PRO A 469 19.84 18.65 -18.47
CA PRO A 469 19.92 17.22 -18.71
C PRO A 469 20.39 16.67 -17.38
N ALA A 470 19.52 15.93 -16.68
CA ALA A 470 19.94 15.13 -15.56
C ALA A 470 21.16 14.40 -16.10
N LYS A 471 22.37 14.66 -15.57
CA LYS A 471 23.59 14.03 -16.05
C LYS A 471 23.25 12.54 -16.18
N LYS A 472 23.03 12.07 -17.41
CA LYS A 472 22.56 10.72 -17.72
C LYS A 472 23.76 9.83 -17.49
N GLY A 473 24.05 9.59 -16.23
CA GLY A 473 25.21 8.85 -15.76
C GLY A 473 24.75 7.67 -14.93
N GLN A 474 25.45 6.55 -15.08
CA GLN A 474 25.38 5.40 -14.17
C GLN A 474 25.99 5.74 -12.80
N GLU A 475 25.55 6.83 -12.17
CA GLU A 475 25.98 7.21 -10.83
C GLU A 475 24.82 7.07 -9.86
N LEU A 476 25.07 6.39 -8.75
CA LEU A 476 24.13 6.33 -7.63
C LEU A 476 24.00 7.72 -7.01
N GLN A 477 22.76 8.21 -6.89
CA GLN A 477 22.45 9.45 -6.19
C GLN A 477 21.64 9.18 -4.93
N PRO A 478 22.00 9.80 -3.79
CA PRO A 478 21.18 9.77 -2.58
C PRO A 478 19.76 10.28 -2.86
N PRO A 479 18.71 9.65 -2.31
CA PRO A 479 17.33 10.09 -2.50
C PRO A 479 17.10 11.46 -1.87
N ARG A 480 16.35 12.32 -2.56
CA ARG A 480 15.93 13.61 -2.01
C ARG A 480 14.83 13.43 -0.96
N THR A 481 13.88 12.54 -1.24
CA THR A 481 12.68 12.24 -0.45
C THR A 481 12.44 10.73 -0.43
N LEU A 482 11.66 10.24 0.54
CA LEU A 482 11.21 8.84 0.59
C LEU A 482 10.25 8.45 -0.55
N GLU A 483 9.64 9.44 -1.19
CA GLU A 483 8.79 9.23 -2.37
C GLU A 483 9.58 8.78 -3.61
N THR A 484 10.91 8.95 -3.61
CA THR A 484 11.76 8.42 -4.69
C THR A 484 11.81 6.90 -4.57
N THR A 485 11.10 6.21 -5.48
CA THR A 485 11.06 4.75 -5.47
C THR A 485 12.29 4.14 -6.13
N LEU A 486 12.52 2.84 -5.88
CA LEU A 486 13.55 2.09 -6.59
C LEU A 486 13.33 2.13 -8.11
N PHE A 487 12.06 2.07 -8.55
CA PHE A 487 11.70 2.17 -9.96
C PHE A 487 12.17 3.50 -10.55
N ASP A 488 11.84 4.63 -9.90
CA ASP A 488 12.25 5.97 -10.35
C ASP A 488 13.78 6.10 -10.41
N ARG A 489 14.49 5.55 -9.41
CA ARG A 489 15.95 5.62 -9.34
C ARG A 489 16.59 4.84 -10.48
N LEU A 490 16.14 3.62 -10.74
CA LEU A 490 16.67 2.78 -11.82
C LEU A 490 16.34 3.36 -13.19
N GLU A 491 15.17 3.97 -13.37
CA GLU A 491 14.82 4.68 -14.59
C GLU A 491 15.78 5.85 -14.83
N ARG A 492 16.12 6.65 -13.81
CA ARG A 492 17.09 7.75 -13.97
C ARG A 492 18.50 7.26 -14.29
N MET A 493 18.92 6.13 -13.70
CA MET A 493 20.27 5.58 -13.87
C MET A 493 20.47 4.88 -15.23
N TYR A 494 19.47 4.13 -15.69
CA TYR A 494 19.60 3.26 -16.86
C TYR A 494 18.67 3.62 -18.03
N GLY A 495 17.69 4.48 -17.82
CA GLY A 495 16.74 4.92 -18.85
C GLY A 495 16.00 3.77 -19.52
N GLY A 496 15.81 3.88 -20.83
CA GLY A 496 15.13 2.87 -21.65
C GLY A 496 15.82 1.50 -21.71
N LYS A 497 17.03 1.35 -21.16
CA LYS A 497 17.72 0.06 -21.13
C LYS A 497 17.12 -0.91 -20.11
N VAL A 498 16.47 -0.42 -19.05
CA VAL A 498 15.81 -1.26 -18.04
C VAL A 498 14.29 -1.22 -18.14
N LYS A 499 13.72 -0.30 -18.93
CA LYS A 499 12.29 -0.02 -18.90
C LYS A 499 11.60 -0.38 -20.22
N ARG A 500 10.46 -1.06 -20.13
CA ARG A 500 9.48 -1.21 -21.23
C ARG A 500 8.11 -0.74 -20.76
N MET A 501 7.46 0.08 -21.56
CA MET A 501 6.15 0.64 -21.27
C MET A 501 5.08 -0.10 -22.06
N LEU A 502 4.00 -0.50 -21.39
CA LEU A 502 2.79 -1.02 -22.03
C LEU A 502 1.99 0.14 -22.63
N GLN A 503 1.51 -0.03 -23.85
CA GLN A 503 1.00 1.09 -24.67
C GLN A 503 -0.50 1.03 -24.94
N VAL A 504 -1.11 -0.15 -24.91
CA VAL A 504 -2.54 -0.33 -25.19
C VAL A 504 -3.29 -0.55 -23.88
N GLN A 505 -4.33 0.24 -23.64
CA GLN A 505 -5.18 0.15 -22.45
C GLN A 505 -6.59 -0.36 -22.80
N TYR A 506 -7.17 -1.13 -21.88
CA TYR A 506 -8.44 -1.85 -22.02
C TYR A 506 -9.49 -1.39 -21.00
N ARG A 507 -9.30 -0.19 -20.45
CA ARG A 507 -10.19 0.49 -19.53
C ARG A 507 -10.80 1.69 -20.27
N MET A 508 -10.28 2.88 -20.10
CA MET A 508 -10.94 4.14 -20.41
C MET A 508 -11.46 4.26 -21.86
N HIS A 509 -12.56 5.00 -22.04
CA HIS A 509 -12.92 5.62 -23.31
C HIS A 509 -11.73 6.41 -23.90
N ALA A 510 -11.66 6.56 -25.23
CA ALA A 510 -10.59 7.31 -25.89
C ALA A 510 -10.45 8.75 -25.35
N ASP A 511 -11.56 9.46 -25.19
CA ASP A 511 -11.57 10.86 -24.71
C ASP A 511 -11.08 10.98 -23.27
N ILE A 512 -11.49 10.05 -22.38
CA ILE A 512 -10.98 9.99 -21.01
C ILE A 512 -9.46 9.72 -21.01
N CYS A 513 -8.98 8.87 -21.92
CA CYS A 513 -7.57 8.51 -22.04
C CYS A 513 -6.72 9.64 -22.66
N ALA A 514 -7.30 10.53 -23.45
CA ALA A 514 -6.59 11.52 -24.25
C ALA A 514 -5.72 12.45 -23.39
N PHE A 515 -6.30 13.07 -22.35
CA PHE A 515 -5.56 13.99 -21.49
C PHE A 515 -4.42 13.32 -20.69
N PRO A 516 -4.65 12.22 -19.93
CA PRO A 516 -3.56 11.50 -19.27
C PRO A 516 -2.48 11.06 -20.25
N SER A 517 -2.86 10.53 -21.41
CA SER A 517 -1.91 10.05 -22.43
C SER A 517 -0.98 11.16 -22.89
N ASN A 518 -1.54 12.29 -23.32
CA ASN A 518 -0.78 13.45 -23.80
C ASN A 518 0.12 14.02 -22.70
N THR A 519 -0.44 14.23 -21.51
CA THR A 519 0.23 15.00 -20.45
C THR A 519 1.25 14.18 -19.65
N LEU A 520 1.01 12.88 -19.42
CA LEU A 520 1.79 12.06 -18.48
C LEU A 520 2.52 10.90 -19.16
N TYR A 521 2.06 10.48 -20.33
CA TYR A 521 2.56 9.28 -21.01
C TYR A 521 3.11 9.57 -22.41
N ALA A 522 3.45 10.84 -22.69
CA ALA A 522 4.04 11.30 -23.96
C ALA A 522 3.27 10.82 -25.19
N SER A 523 1.94 10.79 -25.10
CA SER A 523 1.00 10.34 -26.14
C SER A 523 1.20 8.88 -26.59
N LYS A 524 1.89 8.04 -25.80
CA LYS A 524 2.13 6.62 -26.12
C LYS A 524 1.01 5.69 -25.63
N LEU A 525 0.11 6.18 -24.78
CA LEU A 525 -1.00 5.40 -24.23
C LEU A 525 -2.21 5.50 -25.17
N THR A 526 -2.72 4.37 -25.64
CA THR A 526 -3.81 4.28 -26.63
C THR A 526 -4.91 3.34 -26.16
N SER A 527 -6.16 3.66 -26.47
CA SER A 527 -7.31 2.81 -26.14
C SER A 527 -7.45 1.66 -27.14
N SER A 528 -7.64 0.45 -26.65
CA SER A 528 -8.02 -0.69 -27.49
C SER A 528 -9.35 -0.39 -28.22
N PRO A 529 -9.55 -0.85 -29.47
CA PRO A 529 -10.82 -0.68 -30.18
C PRO A 529 -12.04 -1.16 -29.37
N ALA A 530 -11.88 -2.17 -28.52
CA ALA A 530 -12.95 -2.71 -27.67
C ALA A 530 -13.47 -1.72 -26.61
N VAL A 531 -12.70 -0.67 -26.29
CA VAL A 531 -13.07 0.34 -25.28
C VAL A 531 -12.99 1.77 -25.79
N ALA A 532 -12.48 2.00 -27.01
CA ALA A 532 -12.23 3.34 -27.51
C ALA A 532 -13.51 4.19 -27.63
N SER A 533 -14.64 3.57 -27.97
CA SER A 533 -15.93 4.22 -28.27
C SER A 533 -17.07 3.85 -27.31
N ARG A 534 -16.75 3.22 -26.17
CA ARG A 534 -17.78 2.70 -25.24
C ARG A 534 -18.43 3.80 -24.40
N LEU A 535 -19.75 3.83 -24.34
CA LEU A 535 -20.54 4.83 -23.62
C LEU A 535 -21.43 4.16 -22.56
N LEU A 536 -21.99 4.96 -21.64
CA LEU A 536 -22.90 4.43 -20.61
C LEU A 536 -24.18 3.86 -21.22
N LYS A 537 -24.71 4.48 -22.27
CA LYS A 537 -25.90 4.01 -23.00
C LYS A 537 -25.74 2.62 -23.64
N ASP A 538 -24.51 2.14 -23.82
CA ASP A 538 -24.26 0.80 -24.35
C ASP A 538 -24.34 -0.28 -23.26
N LEU A 539 -24.53 0.10 -21.99
CA LEU A 539 -24.70 -0.85 -20.90
C LEU A 539 -26.12 -1.44 -20.91
N PRO A 540 -26.26 -2.75 -20.68
CA PRO A 540 -27.57 -3.38 -20.59
C PRO A 540 -28.34 -2.82 -19.40
N GLY A 541 -29.58 -2.40 -19.64
CA GLY A 541 -30.46 -1.83 -18.62
C GLY A 541 -30.28 -0.33 -18.38
N VAL A 542 -29.47 0.37 -19.20
CA VAL A 542 -29.37 1.83 -19.16
C VAL A 542 -30.24 2.44 -20.27
N ASP A 543 -31.20 3.27 -19.89
CA ASP A 543 -32.03 4.02 -20.82
C ASP A 543 -31.20 5.15 -21.45
N GLY A 544 -31.04 5.10 -22.77
CA GLY A 544 -30.18 5.99 -23.53
C GLY A 544 -30.75 7.41 -23.65
N ASP A 545 -30.52 8.23 -22.64
CA ASP A 545 -30.68 9.69 -22.72
C ASP A 545 -29.53 10.30 -23.54
N GLU A 546 -29.78 11.38 -24.29
CA GLU A 546 -28.73 12.11 -25.03
C GLU A 546 -27.63 12.62 -24.08
N GLU A 547 -28.01 12.94 -22.85
CA GLU A 547 -27.09 13.37 -21.79
C GLU A 547 -26.08 12.29 -21.35
N LEU A 548 -26.34 11.01 -21.63
CA LEU A 548 -25.43 9.89 -21.32
C LEU A 548 -24.49 9.55 -22.48
N ALA A 549 -24.57 10.30 -23.59
CA ALA A 549 -23.69 10.13 -24.74
C ALA A 549 -22.30 10.73 -24.51
N ALA A 550 -22.12 11.64 -23.54
CA ALA A 550 -20.84 12.27 -23.25
C ALA A 550 -19.96 11.37 -22.35
N PRO A 551 -18.75 10.99 -22.78
CA PRO A 551 -17.81 10.23 -21.96
C PRO A 551 -17.11 11.09 -20.90
N VAL A 552 -17.08 12.42 -21.09
CA VAL A 552 -16.48 13.38 -20.16
C VAL A 552 -17.43 14.55 -19.96
N VAL A 553 -17.77 14.84 -18.70
CA VAL A 553 -18.64 15.95 -18.30
C VAL A 553 -17.90 16.82 -17.28
N LEU A 554 -18.00 18.14 -17.43
CA LEU A 554 -17.53 19.12 -16.44
C LEU A 554 -18.73 19.92 -15.93
N PHE A 555 -19.03 19.80 -14.64
CA PHE A 555 -19.87 20.76 -13.93
C PHE A 555 -18.97 21.86 -13.36
N ASP A 556 -18.90 22.98 -14.07
CA ASP A 556 -18.15 24.14 -13.62
C ASP A 556 -18.98 24.96 -12.63
N THR A 557 -18.39 25.18 -11.45
CA THR A 557 -18.99 25.98 -10.38
C THR A 557 -18.36 27.36 -10.26
N ALA A 558 -17.50 27.75 -11.21
CA ALA A 558 -16.93 29.09 -11.26
C ALA A 558 -18.04 30.16 -11.33
N GLY A 559 -17.91 31.20 -10.51
CA GLY A 559 -18.89 32.29 -10.44
C GLY A 559 -20.20 31.96 -9.71
N CYS A 560 -20.38 30.73 -9.20
CA CYS A 560 -21.60 30.31 -8.49
C CYS A 560 -21.54 30.55 -6.97
N GLU A 561 -20.45 31.14 -6.45
CA GLU A 561 -20.20 31.34 -5.01
C GLU A 561 -20.26 30.03 -4.18
N TYR A 562 -19.91 28.90 -4.78
CA TYR A 562 -19.87 27.60 -4.12
C TYR A 562 -18.58 27.44 -3.30
N PHE A 563 -18.45 28.27 -2.26
CA PHE A 563 -17.22 28.35 -1.46
C PHE A 563 -16.97 27.12 -0.59
N GLU A 564 -15.69 26.77 -0.43
CA GLU A 564 -15.25 25.70 0.46
C GLU A 564 -15.42 26.05 1.95
N ARG A 565 -15.57 25.02 2.79
CA ARG A 565 -15.52 25.13 4.26
C ARG A 565 -14.40 24.27 4.84
N SER A 566 -13.89 24.66 6.00
CA SER A 566 -12.85 23.94 6.73
C SER A 566 -13.42 23.18 7.92
N GLU A 567 -13.02 21.92 8.09
CA GLU A 567 -13.16 21.23 9.37
C GLU A 567 -11.95 21.55 10.26
N GLY A 568 -12.14 22.45 11.24
CA GLY A 568 -11.16 22.80 12.29
C GLY A 568 -10.56 24.21 12.18
N ASP A 569 -10.12 24.77 13.32
CA ASP A 569 -9.60 26.14 13.47
C ASP A 569 -8.20 26.38 12.88
N SER A 570 -7.64 25.44 12.11
CA SER A 570 -6.29 25.54 11.56
C SER A 570 -6.27 25.37 10.04
N ASP A 571 -5.35 26.06 9.36
CA ASP A 571 -5.14 25.95 7.90
C ASP A 571 -4.81 24.52 7.42
N GLU A 572 -4.46 23.60 8.33
CA GLU A 572 -4.19 22.18 8.05
C GLU A 572 -5.45 21.27 8.09
N GLY A 573 -6.63 21.83 8.33
CA GLY A 573 -7.91 21.10 8.34
C GLY A 573 -8.32 20.58 6.96
N SER A 574 -9.04 19.44 6.93
CA SER A 574 -9.65 18.93 5.70
C SER A 574 -10.78 19.87 5.25
N ARG A 575 -11.06 19.87 3.95
CA ARG A 575 -12.01 20.81 3.32
C ARG A 575 -13.21 20.06 2.75
N CYS A 576 -14.37 20.71 2.73
CA CYS A 576 -15.58 20.21 2.10
C CYS A 576 -16.33 21.35 1.39
N ASN A 577 -17.22 21.00 0.48
CA ASN A 577 -18.06 21.91 -0.28
C ASN A 577 -19.45 21.30 -0.42
N GLU A 578 -20.44 21.90 0.27
CA GLU A 578 -21.82 21.40 0.31
C GLU A 578 -22.53 21.54 -1.03
N ASN A 579 -22.26 22.64 -1.75
CA ASN A 579 -22.93 22.91 -3.01
C ASN A 579 -22.38 21.98 -4.10
N GLU A 580 -21.07 21.71 -4.15
CA GLU A 580 -20.53 20.64 -4.99
C GLU A 580 -21.12 19.27 -4.63
N ALA A 581 -21.31 18.98 -3.33
CA ALA A 581 -21.90 17.72 -2.90
C ALA A 581 -23.35 17.54 -3.38
N THR A 582 -24.11 18.64 -3.46
CA THR A 582 -25.45 18.65 -4.05
C THR A 582 -25.41 18.38 -5.55
N VAL A 583 -24.50 19.00 -6.30
CA VAL A 583 -24.31 18.73 -7.74
C VAL A 583 -23.96 17.26 -7.97
N VAL A 584 -23.02 16.71 -7.18
CA VAL A 584 -22.66 15.30 -7.23
C VAL A 584 -23.87 14.41 -6.95
N LYS A 585 -24.67 14.72 -5.93
CA LYS A 585 -25.89 13.97 -5.61
C LYS A 585 -26.86 13.97 -6.79
N ASN A 586 -27.17 15.13 -7.33
CA ASN A 586 -28.09 15.25 -8.46
C ASN A 586 -27.61 14.45 -9.68
N TRP A 587 -26.30 14.45 -9.94
CA TRP A 587 -25.74 13.64 -11.02
C TRP A 587 -25.83 12.14 -10.74
N VAL A 588 -25.57 11.69 -9.51
CA VAL A 588 -25.77 10.28 -9.12
C VAL A 588 -27.24 9.87 -9.27
N ASP A 589 -28.17 10.73 -8.81
CA ASP A 589 -29.61 10.50 -8.93
C ASP A 589 -30.02 10.38 -10.41
N LYS A 590 -29.50 11.24 -11.29
CA LYS A 590 -29.71 11.16 -12.73
C LYS A 590 -29.18 9.84 -13.30
N LEU A 591 -27.91 9.50 -13.06
CA LEU A 591 -27.30 8.26 -13.58
C LEU A 591 -28.08 7.01 -13.14
N THR A 592 -28.52 6.97 -11.88
CA THR A 592 -29.29 5.84 -11.35
C THR A 592 -30.72 5.80 -11.88
N SER A 593 -31.38 6.94 -12.08
CA SER A 593 -32.70 7.00 -12.71
C SER A 593 -32.70 6.53 -14.17
N CYS A 594 -31.56 6.68 -14.87
CA CYS A 594 -31.35 6.12 -16.19
C CYS A 594 -30.99 4.62 -16.17
N GLY A 595 -31.02 3.95 -15.02
CA GLY A 595 -30.82 2.50 -14.91
C GLY A 595 -29.39 2.06 -14.54
N LEU A 596 -28.47 2.99 -14.27
CA LEU A 596 -27.12 2.62 -13.82
C LEU A 596 -27.15 2.13 -12.37
N LEU A 597 -26.54 0.97 -12.11
CA LEU A 597 -26.52 0.41 -10.76
C LEU A 597 -25.59 1.23 -9.85
N PRO A 598 -25.92 1.44 -8.55
CA PRO A 598 -25.02 2.13 -7.61
C PRO A 598 -23.63 1.48 -7.53
N SER A 599 -23.57 0.16 -7.67
CA SER A 599 -22.33 -0.61 -7.71
C SER A 599 -21.43 -0.33 -8.92
N GLN A 600 -21.97 0.31 -9.97
CA GLN A 600 -21.24 0.73 -11.18
C GLN A 600 -20.70 2.17 -11.08
N ILE A 601 -21.00 2.90 -9.99
CA ILE A 601 -20.63 4.30 -9.77
C ILE A 601 -19.56 4.38 -8.66
N ALA A 602 -18.57 5.24 -8.87
CA ALA A 602 -17.69 5.71 -7.79
C ALA A 602 -17.67 7.24 -7.69
N VAL A 603 -17.68 7.74 -6.46
CA VAL A 603 -17.50 9.14 -6.13
C VAL A 603 -16.16 9.32 -5.43
N ILE A 604 -15.31 10.14 -6.01
CA ILE A 604 -13.93 10.36 -5.58
C ILE A 604 -13.74 11.82 -5.19
N SER A 605 -13.10 12.07 -4.06
CA SER A 605 -12.65 13.42 -3.70
C SER A 605 -11.24 13.39 -3.09
N PRO A 606 -10.39 14.41 -3.30
CA PRO A 606 -9.08 14.49 -2.66
C PRO A 606 -9.16 14.68 -1.13
N TYR A 607 -10.30 15.14 -0.60
CA TYR A 607 -10.44 15.56 0.78
C TYR A 607 -11.33 14.63 1.60
N GLN A 608 -10.85 14.21 2.78
CA GLN A 608 -11.56 13.27 3.62
C GLN A 608 -12.88 13.83 4.18
N ALA A 609 -12.92 15.13 4.51
CA ALA A 609 -14.15 15.81 4.94
C ALA A 609 -15.23 15.77 3.86
N GLN A 610 -14.87 15.99 2.59
CA GLN A 610 -15.81 15.86 1.46
C GLN A 610 -16.30 14.42 1.30
N VAL A 611 -15.43 13.43 1.45
CA VAL A 611 -15.81 12.00 1.41
C VAL A 611 -16.81 11.68 2.53
N THR A 612 -16.60 12.21 3.73
CA THR A 612 -17.53 12.04 4.87
C THR A 612 -18.88 12.69 4.58
N LEU A 613 -18.89 13.92 4.07
CA LEU A 613 -20.09 14.65 3.68
C LEU A 613 -20.88 13.88 2.61
N LEU A 614 -20.24 13.53 1.50
CA LEU A 614 -20.85 12.75 0.41
C LEU A 614 -21.35 11.39 0.89
N SER A 615 -20.62 10.73 1.79
CA SER A 615 -21.07 9.46 2.38
C SER A 615 -22.34 9.63 3.22
N SER A 616 -22.46 10.74 3.96
CA SER A 616 -23.66 11.02 4.76
C SER A 616 -24.89 11.34 3.90
N ILE A 617 -24.69 11.84 2.69
CA ILE A 617 -25.76 12.20 1.75
C ILE A 617 -26.19 11.00 0.89
N LEU A 618 -25.22 10.25 0.34
CA LEU A 618 -25.47 9.22 -0.66
C LEU A 618 -25.74 7.84 -0.06
N ARG A 619 -25.07 7.44 1.02
CA ARG A 619 -25.24 6.08 1.59
C ARG A 619 -26.63 5.82 2.18
N PRO A 620 -27.36 6.80 2.75
CA PRO A 620 -28.74 6.56 3.16
C PRO A 620 -29.68 6.17 2.01
N VAL A 621 -29.36 6.60 0.79
CA VAL A 621 -30.17 6.33 -0.41
C VAL A 621 -29.69 5.08 -1.14
N TYR A 622 -28.37 4.94 -1.33
CA TYR A 622 -27.77 3.91 -2.19
C TYR A 622 -27.06 2.78 -1.45
N GLY A 623 -27.07 2.80 -0.12
CA GLY A 623 -26.39 1.80 0.70
C GLY A 623 -24.87 1.82 0.56
N LEU A 624 -24.26 0.65 0.80
CA LEU A 624 -22.81 0.45 0.67
C LEU A 624 -22.37 0.05 -0.74
N ASP A 625 -23.32 -0.11 -1.67
CA ASP A 625 -23.03 -0.50 -3.05
C ASP A 625 -22.37 0.64 -3.83
N ILE A 626 -22.76 1.89 -3.55
CA ILE A 626 -22.06 3.05 -4.10
C ILE A 626 -20.70 3.23 -3.45
N GLU A 627 -19.68 3.33 -4.29
CA GLU A 627 -18.32 3.46 -3.82
C GLU A 627 -17.97 4.94 -3.62
N ILE A 628 -17.58 5.32 -2.39
CA ILE A 628 -17.21 6.69 -2.05
C ILE A 628 -15.89 6.65 -1.29
N GLY A 629 -14.90 7.41 -1.75
CA GLY A 629 -13.58 7.39 -1.11
C GLY A 629 -12.62 8.48 -1.56
N THR A 630 -11.49 8.56 -0.86
CA THR A 630 -10.38 9.41 -1.28
C THR A 630 -9.65 8.79 -2.47
N VAL A 631 -8.91 9.59 -3.23
CA VAL A 631 -8.14 9.10 -4.37
C VAL A 631 -7.25 7.89 -3.98
N ASP A 632 -6.55 8.00 -2.86
CA ASP A 632 -5.66 6.97 -2.31
C ASP A 632 -6.43 5.70 -1.93
N GLY A 633 -7.63 5.85 -1.33
CA GLY A 633 -8.49 4.72 -0.95
C GLY A 633 -9.11 3.98 -2.13
N MET A 634 -9.21 4.64 -3.29
CA MET A 634 -9.79 4.11 -4.53
C MET A 634 -8.73 3.54 -5.49
N GLN A 635 -7.48 3.46 -5.06
CA GLN A 635 -6.39 2.95 -5.89
C GLN A 635 -6.62 1.47 -6.25
N GLY A 636 -6.31 1.12 -7.51
CA GLY A 636 -6.50 -0.22 -8.04
C GLY A 636 -7.94 -0.57 -8.42
N ARG A 637 -8.92 0.28 -8.07
CA ARG A 637 -10.33 0.09 -8.45
C ARG A 637 -10.63 0.67 -9.83
N GLU A 638 -11.82 0.36 -10.35
CA GLU A 638 -12.37 0.89 -11.61
C GLU A 638 -13.90 0.77 -11.59
N LYS A 639 -14.61 1.73 -12.19
CA LYS A 639 -16.08 1.78 -12.25
C LYS A 639 -16.56 2.28 -13.60
N GLU A 640 -17.78 1.91 -14.00
CA GLU A 640 -18.38 2.33 -15.26
C GLU A 640 -18.46 3.86 -15.35
N ALA A 641 -18.96 4.49 -14.27
CA ALA A 641 -18.97 5.94 -14.09
C ALA A 641 -18.15 6.36 -12.85
N VAL A 642 -17.36 7.42 -13.00
CA VAL A 642 -16.61 8.04 -11.90
C VAL A 642 -16.92 9.53 -11.84
N ILE A 643 -17.24 10.01 -10.65
CA ILE A 643 -17.54 11.41 -10.35
C ILE A 643 -16.44 11.94 -9.43
N ILE A 644 -15.79 13.04 -9.80
CA ILE A 644 -14.72 13.68 -9.03
C ILE A 644 -15.20 15.03 -8.51
N SER A 645 -15.27 15.20 -7.18
CA SER A 645 -15.49 16.52 -6.55
C SER A 645 -14.14 17.13 -6.14
N LEU A 646 -13.82 18.29 -6.70
CA LEU A 646 -12.54 18.99 -6.52
C LEU A 646 -12.49 19.83 -5.25
N VAL A 647 -13.64 20.25 -4.71
CA VAL A 647 -13.86 20.97 -3.44
C VAL A 647 -13.37 22.41 -3.44
N ARG A 648 -12.23 22.70 -4.08
CA ARG A 648 -11.50 23.95 -3.93
C ARG A 648 -12.17 25.08 -4.71
N SER A 649 -12.77 26.00 -3.96
CA SER A 649 -13.31 27.27 -4.44
C SER A 649 -13.11 28.34 -3.35
N ASN A 650 -12.25 29.32 -3.61
CA ASN A 650 -11.90 30.38 -2.66
C ASN A 650 -11.27 31.61 -3.34
N ASP A 651 -11.41 32.77 -2.71
CA ASP A 651 -10.90 34.05 -3.24
C ASP A 651 -9.38 34.10 -3.41
N LYS A 652 -8.65 33.31 -2.61
CA LYS A 652 -7.18 33.22 -2.65
C LYS A 652 -6.68 32.37 -3.82
N ARG A 653 -7.56 31.69 -4.55
CA ARG A 653 -7.24 30.77 -5.65
C ARG A 653 -6.27 29.65 -5.24
N GLU A 654 -6.37 29.22 -3.98
CA GLU A 654 -5.55 28.16 -3.41
C GLU A 654 -6.19 26.79 -3.68
N VAL A 655 -5.40 25.85 -4.20
CA VAL A 655 -5.91 24.52 -4.58
C VAL A 655 -5.39 23.38 -3.68
N GLY A 656 -4.51 23.68 -2.72
CA GLY A 656 -3.95 22.70 -1.78
C GLY A 656 -3.42 21.42 -2.45
N PHE A 657 -3.96 20.26 -2.05
CA PHE A 657 -3.54 18.93 -2.50
C PHE A 657 -3.79 18.64 -3.99
N LEU A 658 -4.63 19.43 -4.67
CA LEU A 658 -4.88 19.26 -6.10
C LEU A 658 -3.65 19.49 -6.98
N LYS A 659 -2.61 20.18 -6.47
CA LYS A 659 -1.34 20.40 -7.22
C LYS A 659 -0.64 19.10 -7.59
N GLU A 660 -0.93 18.00 -6.89
CA GLU A 660 -0.29 16.72 -7.13
C GLU A 660 -0.89 15.98 -8.34
N LYS A 661 -0.24 16.16 -9.51
CA LYS A 661 -0.68 15.57 -10.78
C LYS A 661 -0.90 14.04 -10.76
N ARG A 662 -0.12 13.31 -9.96
CA ARG A 662 -0.19 11.83 -9.85
C ARG A 662 -1.51 11.38 -9.22
N ARG A 663 -1.96 12.09 -8.20
CA ARG A 663 -3.23 11.83 -7.51
C ARG A 663 -4.39 12.10 -8.47
N LEU A 664 -4.37 13.24 -9.17
CA LEU A 664 -5.41 13.51 -10.18
C LEU A 664 -5.43 12.47 -11.31
N ASN A 665 -4.25 12.05 -11.80
CA ASN A 665 -4.14 10.97 -12.78
C ASN A 665 -4.80 9.68 -12.29
N VAL A 666 -4.56 9.29 -11.03
CA VAL A 666 -5.24 8.12 -10.45
C VAL A 666 -6.74 8.29 -10.47
N ALA A 667 -7.26 9.44 -10.04
CA ALA A 667 -8.70 9.72 -9.98
C ALA A 667 -9.37 9.62 -11.36
N MET A 668 -8.85 10.33 -12.37
CA MET A 668 -9.40 10.32 -13.74
C MET A 668 -9.38 8.92 -14.35
N THR A 669 -8.29 8.18 -14.15
CA THR A 669 -8.10 6.85 -14.77
C THR A 669 -8.81 5.70 -14.06
N ARG A 670 -9.67 5.99 -13.08
CA ARG A 670 -10.62 5.03 -12.51
C ARG A 670 -11.84 4.82 -13.41
N ALA A 671 -12.17 5.81 -14.24
CA ALA A 671 -13.35 5.81 -15.10
C ALA A 671 -13.21 4.81 -16.26
N LYS A 672 -14.31 4.14 -16.59
CA LYS A 672 -14.39 3.20 -17.72
C LYS A 672 -15.07 3.81 -18.94
N ARG A 673 -16.30 4.28 -18.76
CA ARG A 673 -17.18 4.84 -19.82
C ARG A 673 -17.43 6.32 -19.62
N HIS A 674 -17.52 6.77 -18.36
CA HIS A 674 -17.93 8.13 -18.04
C HIS A 674 -17.11 8.72 -16.89
N LEU A 675 -16.58 9.92 -17.12
CA LEU A 675 -15.87 10.74 -16.16
C LEU A 675 -16.61 12.06 -15.97
N CYS A 676 -17.15 12.30 -14.79
CA CYS A 676 -17.74 13.57 -14.40
C CYS A 676 -16.81 14.31 -13.45
N VAL A 677 -16.51 15.57 -13.73
CA VAL A 677 -15.70 16.44 -12.87
C VAL A 677 -16.60 17.57 -12.37
N VAL A 678 -16.60 17.80 -11.06
CA VAL A 678 -17.34 18.89 -10.41
C VAL A 678 -16.33 19.78 -9.70
N GLY A 679 -16.32 21.07 -10.01
CA GLY A 679 -15.49 22.04 -9.31
C GLY A 679 -15.37 23.39 -9.99
N ASP A 680 -14.67 24.30 -9.32
CA ASP A 680 -14.49 25.69 -9.74
C ASP A 680 -13.26 25.85 -10.65
N SER A 681 -13.50 26.02 -11.96
CA SER A 681 -12.43 26.24 -12.96
C SER A 681 -11.60 27.50 -12.66
N GLY A 682 -12.24 28.55 -12.13
CA GLY A 682 -11.64 29.82 -11.75
C GLY A 682 -10.61 29.66 -10.63
N THR A 683 -10.90 28.85 -9.62
CA THR A 683 -9.93 28.52 -8.56
C THR A 683 -8.89 27.49 -9.03
N VAL A 684 -9.32 26.40 -9.67
CA VAL A 684 -8.44 25.24 -9.96
C VAL A 684 -7.38 25.55 -11.02
N SER A 685 -7.71 26.36 -12.03
CA SER A 685 -6.77 26.77 -13.09
C SER A 685 -5.52 27.50 -12.57
N HIS A 686 -5.60 28.11 -11.38
CA HIS A 686 -4.48 28.81 -10.73
C HIS A 686 -3.55 27.88 -9.94
N GLY A 687 -3.90 26.59 -9.86
CA GLY A 687 -3.12 25.58 -9.16
C GLY A 687 -1.79 25.17 -9.83
N GLY A 688 -1.45 25.78 -10.96
CA GLY A 688 -0.20 25.57 -11.71
C GLY A 688 -0.44 25.09 -13.14
N ARG A 689 0.65 24.99 -13.93
CA ARG A 689 0.58 24.68 -15.38
C ARG A 689 -0.21 23.41 -15.70
N TYR A 690 -0.10 22.37 -14.87
CA TYR A 690 -0.82 21.11 -15.08
C TYR A 690 -2.34 21.27 -14.95
N LEU A 691 -2.81 21.90 -13.87
CA LEU A 691 -4.24 22.11 -13.63
C LEU A 691 -4.84 23.11 -14.61
N LYS A 692 -4.09 24.18 -14.96
CA LYS A 692 -4.49 25.11 -16.01
C LYS A 692 -4.75 24.40 -17.34
N ARG A 693 -3.81 23.54 -17.76
CA ARG A 693 -3.94 22.76 -18.99
C ARG A 693 -5.08 21.74 -18.91
N TRP A 694 -5.32 21.18 -17.72
CA TRP A 694 -6.43 20.25 -17.53
C TRP A 694 -7.79 20.93 -17.65
N MET A 695 -7.97 22.10 -17.01
CA MET A 695 -9.21 22.88 -17.12
C MET A 695 -9.46 23.35 -18.55
N SER A 696 -8.46 23.90 -19.22
CA SER A 696 -8.55 24.25 -20.65
C SER A 696 -8.90 23.04 -21.52
N TRP A 697 -8.35 21.86 -21.23
CA TRP A 697 -8.72 20.65 -21.96
C TRP A 697 -10.17 20.23 -21.70
N LEU A 698 -10.66 20.32 -20.46
CA LEU A 698 -12.05 20.01 -20.13
C LEU A 698 -13.00 20.99 -20.82
N GLU A 699 -12.71 22.29 -20.82
CA GLU A 699 -13.50 23.32 -21.51
C GLU A 699 -13.61 23.06 -23.03
N GLU A 700 -12.55 22.53 -23.65
CA GLU A 700 -12.51 22.25 -25.08
C GLU A 700 -13.08 20.88 -25.48
N ASN A 701 -13.06 19.88 -24.58
CA ASN A 701 -13.30 18.46 -24.94
C ASN A 701 -14.38 17.77 -24.10
N ALA A 702 -14.86 18.36 -23.01
CA ALA A 702 -15.95 17.80 -22.20
C ALA A 702 -17.29 18.45 -22.55
N ASP A 703 -18.38 17.77 -22.17
CA ASP A 703 -19.70 18.41 -22.06
C ASP A 703 -19.69 19.34 -20.83
N VAL A 704 -19.59 20.65 -21.06
CA VAL A 704 -19.50 21.67 -20.01
C VAL A 704 -20.89 22.13 -19.59
N ARG A 705 -21.18 21.99 -18.30
CA ARG A 705 -22.43 22.42 -17.66
C ARG A 705 -22.10 23.39 -16.54
N TYR A 706 -22.89 24.45 -16.38
CA TYR A 706 -22.69 25.46 -15.34
C TYR A 706 -23.72 25.25 -14.23
N ALA A 707 -23.24 25.01 -13.00
CA ALA A 707 -24.10 24.61 -11.88
C ALA A 707 -25.10 25.70 -11.40
N GLY A 708 -24.97 26.94 -11.89
CA GLY A 708 -25.82 28.08 -11.55
C GLY A 708 -26.86 28.47 -12.61
N LEU A 709 -26.99 27.69 -13.69
CA LEU A 709 -28.03 27.88 -14.71
C LEU A 709 -28.96 26.67 -14.63
N ASP A 710 -30.19 26.92 -14.17
CA ASP A 710 -31.33 26.02 -13.89
C ASP A 710 -31.21 24.52 -14.25
#